data_AF-A0A943A020-F1
#
_entry.id   AF-A0A943A020-F1
#
_cell.length_a   1.000
_cell.length_b   1.000
_cell.length_c   1.000
_cell.angle_alpha   90.00
_cell.angle_beta   90.00
_cell.angle_gamma   90.00
#
_symmetry.space_group_name_H-M   'P 1'
#
loop_
_entity.id
_entity.type
_entity.pdbx_description
1 polymer ?
#
loop_
_entity_poly.entity_id
_entity_poly.type
_entity_poly.pdbx_seq_one_letter_code
_entity_poly.pdbx_strand_id
1 'polypeptide(L)'
;MKKASKTLAVLLSVLLLFSFGTTVFADETSAPDFDAASSSTESSAEPSDEPSAAPETSEVSESSEVSAPESAEPETSGTESSSTESSEESAVTETKVQTYANAGEEPVAKIGETPYASLQEAVNAASASDQATTITLVADIADIHASDIVTIPSEANLTLDMNEKKITVASDFTGRPLINRGTLTITGNGTIDSSASNTGGYGAVDNYGVLTIENGTFTGSVNASGASIKNRPDATLTIYDGLFNGAVTAVYNAGKTYIHGGTFDCRSCSNQNCNPNSWGYTIQSHMDIDGKSPELYFYDGTVIGVQGAFSTSAGYSEIQDGSFKTVPCSKQPDGSTAFYALYIAGESGEVESNIYGGTFESASRVAAFIGNSNDGGDKLNAIAHFYGGSFTSGGNSEAVHVDSSLGGLEITGGTYSSDVSAYTPDGYASIDADGSFTIKPATEPTDDSAAEVGGIYYKSVQNAVNAADDGAVVKLVKDTAETIVVSEGQNIVLDLNGKKLTGNTSAHTISVAGGTLSVKDSTAESAPSVSSDYKVSYTSGAVEASSKNAVAVYGGGSFTLESGTLISTGNCGIYAGASDGGSGTAVINGGYIHAREFGVGVMMEGSSVTVNGGVIEADDNAVVAGNGTKGYGGTEIDINGGTLIGHIETGGYIACGIYHPQSGMLNISGGTIYADNGVGVLIRAGSANITGGEIIATGIGDGKVGDSTVPSGHYGVLFDTSSGYGGMTDQDVVKISGNASIKSEEPSLSVTDSDDNHRIEVSGGTFSSNVKDFVVEGNTAVEDENGNFVIAADPETAVAEMNGKGYMSLQEAITAAGTDAAAVKLLKNTKEDVVIPESANITLEIPENVTLTNASGHTITNNGTFKLTGKGTIDNTTHARGALVNYGTAVLEGTTLTRSAEASTSATDNGGNSWYVIYNGGEMTITGTTDVVNKGYYSSLICNKGESAESPASLTVSGGTIEQQNFIAVKNDDFGKLSITGGEISSDDQAVQNWSDAEISGGTLNGNVSTWAYDGGAASKTVISGTAVITGNVMAVNFDNQDTIPTVVIQGGTVNGKLEKATYNNGIVPADPTADSSAIEVSGGSFSEAVDEAFCAEDFHPNKNPDGSFSVHEHTFGSWQVTKPATTTEKGEEQRTCSICGFIESREIPVLDKPVEPSAKPSAAPTTAPTAAPTTAPTTAPTTAPTAAPTTAPTAAPSAAPTEKPAVNTPQTGDEGVSFVWIALVLTSGCAAAALLLAKRRKG
;
A
#
# COMPACT_ATOMS: atom_id res chain seq x y z
N MET A 1 16.92 30.39 -4.36
CA MET A 1 17.32 31.16 -3.13
C MET A 1 17.82 30.23 -2.00
N LYS A 2 18.37 30.78 -0.89
CA LYS A 2 19.06 30.02 0.20
C LYS A 2 18.32 30.10 1.56
N LYS A 3 18.38 29.01 2.35
CA LYS A 3 18.33 28.89 3.83
C LYS A 3 17.21 29.62 4.64
N ALA A 4 16.26 28.85 5.19
CA ALA A 4 15.75 28.90 6.59
C ALA A 4 14.65 27.83 6.77
N SER A 5 14.37 27.20 7.92
CA SER A 5 15.02 27.18 9.24
C SER A 5 14.94 25.76 9.85
N LYS A 6 15.74 25.47 10.88
CA LYS A 6 15.61 24.26 11.71
C LYS A 6 14.58 24.42 12.85
N THR A 7 14.24 23.27 13.46
CA THR A 7 13.85 23.08 14.87
C THR A 7 12.35 23.10 15.23
N LEU A 8 11.70 21.92 15.22
CA LEU A 8 10.78 21.47 16.27
C LEU A 8 10.53 19.93 16.18
N ALA A 9 10.55 19.23 17.34
CA ALA A 9 10.31 17.77 17.53
C ALA A 9 11.24 16.80 16.74
N VAL A 10 11.77 15.67 17.26
CA VAL A 10 11.67 14.95 18.54
C VAL A 10 10.35 14.22 18.81
N LEU A 11 10.20 13.02 18.23
CA LEU A 11 9.68 11.80 18.87
C LEU A 11 9.84 10.61 17.90
N LEU A 12 10.23 9.44 18.43
CA LEU A 12 10.67 8.20 17.72
C LEU A 12 11.94 8.42 16.83
N SER A 13 12.93 7.51 16.77
CA SER A 13 13.11 6.21 17.42
C SER A 13 14.52 6.11 18.07
N VAL A 14 14.65 5.32 19.14
CA VAL A 14 15.91 5.04 19.87
C VAL A 14 15.89 3.56 20.32
N LEU A 15 17.07 3.01 20.67
CA LEU A 15 17.39 1.60 20.98
C LEU A 15 17.55 0.74 19.70
N LEU A 16 18.60 -0.08 19.54
CA LEU A 16 19.68 -0.48 20.47
C LEU A 16 21.06 -0.54 19.78
N LEU A 17 22.09 0.04 20.42
CA LEU A 17 23.48 -0.44 20.36
C LEU A 17 24.35 0.29 21.41
N PHE A 18 24.90 -0.48 22.37
CA PHE A 18 26.00 -0.22 23.32
C PHE A 18 25.72 -1.10 24.57
N SER A 19 26.66 -1.73 25.28
CA SER A 19 28.02 -2.26 25.04
C SER A 19 28.62 -2.58 26.42
N PHE A 20 29.49 -3.59 26.59
CA PHE A 20 30.50 -3.55 27.67
C PHE A 20 31.77 -4.35 27.34
N GLY A 21 32.92 -3.73 27.61
CA GLY A 21 34.19 -4.38 27.95
C GLY A 21 34.51 -4.11 29.44
N THR A 22 35.65 -4.48 30.03
CA THR A 22 36.86 -5.21 29.57
C THR A 22 37.76 -5.48 30.80
N THR A 23 38.38 -6.67 30.91
CA THR A 23 39.61 -6.95 31.70
C THR A 23 40.30 -8.20 31.10
N VAL A 24 41.56 -8.27 30.62
CA VAL A 24 42.90 -7.89 31.19
C VAL A 24 43.41 -8.99 32.15
N PHE A 25 44.60 -9.64 32.01
CA PHE A 25 45.83 -9.36 31.21
C PHE A 25 46.67 -10.64 30.91
N ALA A 26 47.66 -10.54 29.99
CA ALA A 26 48.80 -11.45 29.71
C ALA A 26 48.48 -12.86 29.09
N ASP A 27 49.38 -13.53 28.33
CA ASP A 27 50.82 -13.29 28.07
C ASP A 27 51.28 -13.70 26.63
N GLU A 28 52.57 -13.50 26.32
CA GLU A 28 53.44 -13.86 25.16
C GLU A 28 53.08 -15.11 24.28
N THR A 29 53.52 -15.28 23.01
CA THR A 29 54.73 -14.77 22.28
C THR A 29 54.63 -14.82 20.72
N SER A 30 55.47 -14.01 20.05
CA SER A 30 56.16 -14.21 18.73
C SER A 30 55.44 -14.63 17.43
N ALA A 31 55.61 -13.79 16.39
CA ALA A 31 55.69 -14.20 14.97
C ALA A 31 57.16 -14.43 14.54
N PRO A 32 57.42 -14.91 13.31
CA PRO A 32 58.31 -14.13 12.43
C PRO A 32 57.94 -14.14 10.92
N ASP A 33 58.49 -13.17 10.18
CA ASP A 33 58.43 -13.02 8.71
C ASP A 33 59.30 -14.02 7.93
N PHE A 34 59.07 -14.20 6.60
CA PHE A 34 59.96 -13.63 5.54
C PHE A 34 59.65 -14.07 4.08
N ASP A 35 59.76 -13.08 3.18
CA ASP A 35 60.13 -13.04 1.73
C ASP A 35 59.98 -14.23 0.73
N ALA A 36 59.21 -13.94 -0.33
CA ALA A 36 59.64 -13.71 -1.73
C ALA A 36 60.46 -14.74 -2.58
N ALA A 37 59.74 -15.33 -3.55
CA ALA A 37 59.94 -15.15 -5.02
C ALA A 37 61.08 -15.84 -5.83
N SER A 38 60.98 -15.71 -7.17
CA SER A 38 61.88 -16.15 -8.27
C SER A 38 61.82 -17.64 -8.68
N SER A 39 62.06 -18.08 -9.94
CA SER A 39 62.23 -17.47 -11.29
C SER A 39 62.34 -18.61 -12.36
N SER A 40 62.22 -18.46 -13.70
CA SER A 40 61.77 -17.36 -14.60
C SER A 40 60.92 -17.94 -15.78
N THR A 41 61.10 -17.87 -17.12
CA THR A 41 62.10 -17.36 -18.11
C THR A 41 61.46 -17.16 -19.52
N GLU A 42 61.66 -15.97 -20.13
CA GLU A 42 62.14 -15.71 -21.53
C GLU A 42 61.42 -16.27 -22.81
N SER A 43 61.44 -15.62 -24.00
CA SER A 43 61.94 -14.30 -24.48
C SER A 43 61.54 -14.03 -25.97
N SER A 44 61.71 -12.77 -26.48
CA SER A 44 61.76 -12.30 -27.90
C SER A 44 60.43 -12.18 -28.71
N ALA A 45 60.24 -11.30 -29.72
CA ALA A 45 60.94 -10.07 -30.19
C ALA A 45 60.07 -9.22 -31.18
N GLU A 46 60.50 -7.98 -31.49
CA GLU A 46 60.02 -7.05 -32.56
C GLU A 46 60.66 -7.38 -33.95
N PRO A 47 60.29 -6.81 -35.16
CA PRO A 47 59.85 -5.41 -35.41
C PRO A 47 58.93 -5.05 -36.65
N SER A 48 58.61 -3.74 -36.76
CA SER A 48 58.57 -2.85 -37.97
C SER A 48 57.51 -2.91 -39.11
N ASP A 49 57.06 -1.68 -39.48
CA ASP A 49 56.74 -1.10 -40.81
C ASP A 49 55.29 -1.01 -41.39
N GLU A 50 55.11 0.07 -42.18
CA GLU A 50 53.90 0.72 -42.76
C GLU A 50 53.50 0.16 -44.17
N PRO A 51 52.44 0.62 -44.93
CA PRO A 51 51.84 1.98 -44.95
C PRO A 51 50.30 2.17 -45.20
N SER A 52 49.84 3.39 -44.91
CA SER A 52 48.77 4.20 -45.56
C SER A 52 47.48 3.59 -46.16
N ALA A 53 46.30 4.07 -45.70
CA ALA A 53 45.38 4.89 -46.50
C ALA A 53 44.22 5.51 -45.67
N ALA A 54 43.78 6.70 -46.07
CA ALA A 54 42.55 7.41 -45.63
C ALA A 54 41.53 7.40 -46.80
N PRO A 55 40.26 7.90 -46.70
CA PRO A 55 39.72 8.81 -45.67
C PRO A 55 38.26 8.55 -45.20
N GLU A 56 37.81 9.41 -44.27
CA GLU A 56 36.46 10.03 -44.12
C GLU A 56 35.16 9.18 -44.17
N THR A 57 34.09 9.47 -43.40
CA THR A 57 33.73 10.64 -42.55
C THR A 57 33.21 10.18 -41.17
N SER A 58 32.96 11.13 -40.26
CA SER A 58 32.56 10.89 -38.87
C SER A 58 31.28 11.62 -38.47
N GLU A 59 30.37 10.93 -37.77
CA GLU A 59 29.41 11.55 -36.85
C GLU A 59 29.31 10.73 -35.56
N VAL A 60 29.36 11.41 -34.42
CA VAL A 60 29.05 10.90 -33.07
C VAL A 60 28.50 12.09 -32.28
N SER A 61 27.36 11.93 -31.60
CA SER A 61 26.80 12.98 -30.74
C SER A 61 26.23 12.41 -29.44
N GLU A 62 26.97 12.63 -28.36
CA GLU A 62 26.57 12.53 -26.95
C GLU A 62 27.16 13.77 -26.25
N SER A 63 26.61 14.32 -25.16
CA SER A 63 25.31 14.12 -24.47
C SER A 63 25.22 15.19 -23.35
N SER A 64 24.01 15.44 -22.80
CA SER A 64 23.79 15.94 -21.41
C SER A 64 24.30 17.37 -21.03
N GLU A 65 23.77 18.10 -20.02
CA GLU A 65 22.46 18.09 -19.36
C GLU A 65 22.18 19.42 -18.59
N VAL A 66 20.90 19.63 -18.23
CA VAL A 66 20.29 20.45 -17.14
C VAL A 66 21.08 21.62 -16.49
N SER A 67 20.49 22.84 -16.48
CA SER A 67 20.19 23.65 -15.26
C SER A 67 19.89 25.15 -15.50
N ALA A 68 18.92 25.69 -14.75
CA ALA A 68 18.64 27.13 -14.54
C ALA A 68 18.37 27.38 -13.03
N PRO A 69 18.01 28.58 -12.51
CA PRO A 69 17.88 29.91 -13.13
C PRO A 69 18.47 31.09 -12.27
N GLU A 70 18.08 32.33 -12.61
CA GLU A 70 17.77 33.46 -11.70
C GLU A 70 18.80 34.61 -11.45
N SER A 71 18.43 35.80 -11.96
CA SER A 71 18.65 37.18 -11.43
C SER A 71 19.94 38.01 -11.67
N ALA A 72 19.66 39.32 -11.84
CA ALA A 72 20.46 40.52 -11.51
C ALA A 72 21.47 41.12 -12.54
N GLU A 73 21.07 42.29 -13.06
CA GLU A 73 21.91 43.43 -13.49
C GLU A 73 22.88 43.88 -12.35
N PRO A 74 24.06 44.50 -12.60
CA PRO A 74 24.10 45.90 -13.10
C PRO A 74 25.29 46.36 -13.99
N GLU A 75 24.97 47.28 -14.91
CA GLU A 75 25.67 48.55 -15.23
C GLU A 75 27.23 48.66 -15.38
N THR A 76 27.66 48.82 -16.63
CA THR A 76 28.58 49.87 -17.15
C THR A 76 30.12 49.85 -17.03
N SER A 77 30.73 50.66 -17.92
CA SER A 77 32.16 51.00 -18.15
C SER A 77 32.99 49.92 -18.88
N GLY A 78 33.83 50.21 -19.88
CA GLY A 78 34.47 51.46 -20.36
C GLY A 78 35.98 51.18 -20.48
N THR A 79 36.78 51.55 -21.49
CA THR A 79 36.88 52.78 -22.31
C THR A 79 37.72 52.51 -23.59
N GLU A 80 37.33 53.04 -24.75
CA GLU A 80 37.92 54.17 -25.52
C GLU A 80 39.34 54.08 -26.14
N SER A 81 39.44 54.62 -27.37
CA SER A 81 40.59 55.35 -27.93
C SER A 81 40.13 56.03 -29.25
N SER A 82 39.77 57.32 -29.33
CA SER A 82 40.52 58.57 -29.05
C SER A 82 40.95 59.28 -30.35
N SER A 83 40.37 60.45 -30.63
CA SER A 83 41.09 61.66 -31.12
C SER A 83 40.28 62.93 -30.82
N THR A 84 40.89 63.92 -30.18
CA THR A 84 40.38 65.29 -29.97
C THR A 84 40.59 66.17 -31.23
N GLU A 85 39.93 67.31 -31.45
CA GLU A 85 39.93 68.61 -30.72
C GLU A 85 38.77 69.50 -31.25
N SER A 86 38.31 70.61 -30.66
CA SER A 86 38.69 71.41 -29.47
C SER A 86 37.45 72.17 -28.91
N SER A 87 37.60 72.87 -27.79
CA SER A 87 36.52 73.58 -27.06
C SER A 87 36.36 75.06 -27.40
N GLU A 88 35.16 75.62 -27.20
CA GLU A 88 34.96 76.83 -26.37
C GLU A 88 33.49 76.97 -25.92
N GLU A 89 33.22 77.80 -24.91
CA GLU A 89 31.97 77.82 -24.13
C GLU A 89 31.35 79.24 -24.05
N SER A 90 30.07 79.31 -23.69
CA SER A 90 29.37 80.49 -23.13
C SER A 90 29.14 81.71 -24.04
N ALA A 91 27.88 81.89 -24.47
CA ALA A 91 27.16 83.17 -24.35
C ALA A 91 25.63 82.97 -24.44
N VAL A 92 24.87 83.68 -23.61
CA VAL A 92 23.40 83.77 -23.71
C VAL A 92 23.01 84.97 -24.58
N THR A 93 22.11 84.76 -25.53
CA THR A 93 21.42 85.85 -26.25
C THR A 93 19.93 85.55 -26.42
N GLU A 94 19.07 86.43 -25.90
CA GLU A 94 17.71 86.56 -26.45
C GLU A 94 17.79 87.03 -27.91
N THR A 95 16.88 86.57 -28.79
CA THR A 95 16.16 87.44 -29.75
C THR A 95 15.24 86.61 -30.67
N LYS A 96 14.03 87.16 -30.93
CA LYS A 96 13.07 86.81 -32.00
C LYS A 96 12.39 85.43 -31.97
N VAL A 97 11.11 85.50 -31.60
CA VAL A 97 10.01 84.95 -32.41
C VAL A 97 10.30 85.13 -33.91
N GLN A 98 10.27 84.04 -34.68
CA GLN A 98 10.24 84.08 -36.13
C GLN A 98 8.92 83.48 -36.62
N THR A 99 8.00 84.34 -37.06
CA THR A 99 6.70 83.94 -37.61
C THR A 99 6.86 83.38 -39.02
N TYR A 100 6.65 82.08 -39.21
CA TYR A 100 6.41 81.49 -40.52
C TYR A 100 4.91 81.39 -40.78
N ALA A 101 4.28 82.55 -41.01
CA ALA A 101 2.98 82.60 -41.66
C ALA A 101 3.22 82.58 -43.18
N ASN A 102 3.19 81.39 -43.79
CA ASN A 102 3.11 81.29 -45.25
C ASN A 102 1.63 81.45 -45.65
N ALA A 103 1.19 82.70 -45.82
CA ALA A 103 -0.21 83.02 -46.05
C ALA A 103 -0.65 82.68 -47.49
N GLY A 104 -1.20 81.48 -47.69
CA GLY A 104 -1.74 81.03 -48.97
C GLY A 104 -2.45 79.68 -48.95
N GLU A 105 -2.03 78.77 -48.07
CA GLU A 105 -2.55 77.39 -47.97
C GLU A 105 -3.20 77.16 -46.60
N GLU A 106 -4.36 76.50 -46.59
CA GLU A 106 -5.05 76.08 -45.36
C GLU A 106 -4.31 74.88 -44.76
N PRO A 107 -4.15 74.77 -43.43
CA PRO A 107 -3.42 73.68 -42.81
C PRO A 107 -4.17 72.36 -42.95
N VAL A 108 -3.43 71.27 -43.19
CA VAL A 108 -4.02 69.92 -43.38
C VAL A 108 -3.93 69.03 -42.14
N ALA A 109 -2.95 69.29 -41.26
CA ALA A 109 -2.68 68.52 -40.05
C ALA A 109 -2.35 69.46 -38.87
N LYS A 110 -2.54 68.98 -37.63
CA LYS A 110 -2.14 69.69 -36.42
C LYS A 110 -1.57 68.77 -35.34
N ILE A 111 -0.73 69.31 -34.47
CA ILE A 111 -0.29 68.67 -33.22
C ILE A 111 -0.77 69.54 -32.05
N GLY A 112 -1.70 69.01 -31.24
CA GLY A 112 -2.43 69.82 -30.27
C GLY A 112 -3.21 70.94 -30.97
N GLU A 113 -2.77 72.19 -30.79
CA GLU A 113 -3.32 73.37 -31.49
C GLU A 113 -2.33 73.99 -32.51
N THR A 114 -1.17 73.39 -32.74
CA THR A 114 -0.17 73.87 -33.71
C THR A 114 -0.48 73.32 -35.10
N PRO A 115 -0.79 74.17 -36.10
CA PRO A 115 -1.09 73.74 -37.47
C PRO A 115 0.16 73.54 -38.34
N TYR A 116 0.07 72.65 -39.32
CA TYR A 116 1.11 72.35 -40.32
C TYR A 116 0.52 72.36 -41.74
N ALA A 117 1.29 72.79 -42.74
CA ALA A 117 0.83 72.91 -44.12
C ALA A 117 0.83 71.55 -44.86
N SER A 118 1.68 70.60 -44.43
CA SER A 118 1.65 69.21 -44.91
C SER A 118 1.68 68.19 -43.78
N LEU A 119 1.26 66.96 -44.08
CA LEU A 119 1.36 65.84 -43.14
C LEU A 119 2.84 65.43 -42.88
N GLN A 120 3.74 65.56 -43.86
CA GLN A 120 5.17 65.31 -43.64
C GLN A 120 5.81 66.35 -42.71
N GLU A 121 5.40 67.63 -42.76
CA GLU A 121 5.83 68.64 -41.78
C GLU A 121 5.38 68.27 -40.36
N ALA A 122 4.14 67.82 -40.19
CA ALA A 122 3.64 67.37 -38.90
C ALA A 122 4.40 66.12 -38.41
N VAL A 123 4.65 65.13 -39.27
CA VAL A 123 5.48 63.95 -38.96
C VAL A 123 6.90 64.36 -38.55
N ASN A 124 7.55 65.25 -39.30
CA ASN A 124 8.88 65.74 -38.97
C ASN A 124 8.92 66.47 -37.62
N ALA A 125 7.90 67.26 -37.29
CA ALA A 125 7.81 67.98 -36.02
C ALA A 125 7.49 67.06 -34.83
N ALA A 126 6.65 66.04 -35.03
CA ALA A 126 6.31 65.05 -34.01
C ALA A 126 7.46 64.08 -33.73
N SER A 127 8.22 63.70 -34.77
CA SER A 127 9.38 62.79 -34.66
C SER A 127 10.59 63.40 -33.95
N ALA A 128 10.53 64.69 -33.60
CA ALA A 128 11.56 65.38 -32.82
C ALA A 128 11.35 65.27 -31.28
N SER A 129 10.51 64.33 -30.83
CA SER A 129 10.16 64.11 -29.43
C SER A 129 10.21 62.62 -29.08
N ASP A 130 10.81 62.28 -27.94
CA ASP A 130 10.86 60.91 -27.41
C ASP A 130 9.49 60.40 -26.87
N GLN A 131 8.41 61.17 -27.05
CA GLN A 131 7.07 60.86 -26.55
C GLN A 131 6.07 60.59 -27.68
N ALA A 132 5.20 59.61 -27.46
CA ALA A 132 4.08 59.27 -28.34
C ALA A 132 3.23 60.51 -28.65
N THR A 133 3.22 60.95 -29.91
CA THR A 133 2.66 62.25 -30.31
C THR A 133 1.52 62.09 -31.31
N THR A 134 0.36 62.68 -31.00
CA THR A 134 -0.83 62.65 -31.89
C THR A 134 -0.79 63.77 -32.92
N ILE A 135 -0.91 63.38 -34.19
CA ILE A 135 -1.17 64.26 -35.34
C ILE A 135 -2.64 64.06 -35.74
N THR A 136 -3.44 65.12 -35.66
CA THR A 136 -4.85 65.11 -36.10
C THR A 136 -4.97 65.76 -37.48
N LEU A 137 -5.62 65.10 -38.43
CA LEU A 137 -6.00 65.70 -39.70
C LEU A 137 -7.15 66.70 -39.52
N VAL A 138 -7.08 67.83 -40.21
CA VAL A 138 -8.11 68.88 -40.18
C VAL A 138 -8.75 69.15 -41.54
N ALA A 139 -8.08 68.76 -42.64
CA ALA A 139 -8.59 68.80 -44.00
C ALA A 139 -8.29 67.48 -44.74
N ASP A 140 -8.96 67.25 -45.87
CA ASP A 140 -8.63 66.16 -46.78
C ASP A 140 -7.34 66.48 -47.55
N ILE A 141 -6.47 65.47 -47.72
CA ILE A 141 -5.25 65.55 -48.54
C ILE A 141 -5.54 64.80 -49.85
N ALA A 142 -5.41 65.48 -50.99
CA ALA A 142 -5.77 64.96 -52.30
C ALA A 142 -4.70 65.24 -53.36
N ASP A 143 -4.78 64.52 -54.48
CA ASP A 143 -3.86 64.62 -55.63
C ASP A 143 -2.38 64.34 -55.28
N ILE A 144 -2.15 63.47 -54.28
CA ILE A 144 -0.81 63.03 -53.85
C ILE A 144 -0.08 62.34 -55.02
N HIS A 145 1.08 62.87 -55.42
CA HIS A 145 2.02 62.25 -56.36
C HIS A 145 3.15 61.51 -55.60
N ALA A 146 4.03 60.83 -56.34
CA ALA A 146 5.10 60.01 -55.75
C ALA A 146 6.16 60.82 -54.97
N SER A 147 6.20 62.15 -55.14
CA SER A 147 7.01 63.07 -54.33
C SER A 147 6.47 63.30 -52.93
N ASP A 148 5.18 63.02 -52.71
CA ASP A 148 4.40 63.50 -51.56
C ASP A 148 4.04 62.34 -50.61
N ILE A 149 4.69 61.18 -50.80
CA ILE A 149 4.61 60.00 -49.94
C ILE A 149 5.18 60.34 -48.56
N VAL A 150 4.35 60.19 -47.54
CA VAL A 150 4.75 60.50 -46.16
C VAL A 150 5.53 59.33 -45.57
N THR A 151 6.77 59.60 -45.17
CA THR A 151 7.63 58.64 -44.47
C THR A 151 7.68 58.97 -42.98
N ILE A 152 7.26 58.02 -42.15
CA ILE A 152 7.44 58.02 -40.70
C ILE A 152 8.81 57.40 -40.42
N PRO A 153 9.77 58.13 -39.80
CA PRO A 153 11.13 57.62 -39.60
C PRO A 153 11.21 56.60 -38.45
N SER A 154 12.34 55.89 -38.36
CA SER A 154 12.59 54.76 -37.46
C SER A 154 12.37 55.05 -35.97
N GLU A 155 12.72 56.26 -35.56
CA GLU A 155 12.74 56.77 -34.20
C GLU A 155 11.38 57.34 -33.74
N ALA A 156 10.43 57.51 -34.66
CA ALA A 156 9.17 58.16 -34.38
C ALA A 156 8.17 57.24 -33.65
N ASN A 157 7.39 57.82 -32.74
CA ASN A 157 6.26 57.16 -32.08
C ASN A 157 5.02 58.06 -32.20
N LEU A 158 4.10 57.72 -33.09
CA LEU A 158 3.05 58.63 -33.58
C LEU A 158 1.65 58.00 -33.53
N THR A 159 0.65 58.83 -33.29
CA THR A 159 -0.76 58.51 -33.59
C THR A 159 -1.25 59.43 -34.70
N LEU A 160 -1.62 58.88 -35.85
CA LEU A 160 -2.35 59.59 -36.90
C LEU A 160 -3.86 59.44 -36.64
N ASP A 161 -4.43 60.45 -36.01
CA ASP A 161 -5.88 60.64 -35.92
C ASP A 161 -6.37 61.23 -37.25
N MET A 162 -7.05 60.42 -38.04
CA MET A 162 -7.56 60.84 -39.34
C MET A 162 -8.83 61.69 -39.26
N ASN A 163 -9.55 61.73 -38.13
CA ASN A 163 -10.68 62.64 -37.89
C ASN A 163 -11.69 62.71 -39.07
N GLU A 164 -12.12 61.56 -39.59
CA GLU A 164 -12.99 61.35 -40.76
C GLU A 164 -12.47 61.93 -42.10
N LYS A 165 -11.21 62.37 -42.16
CA LYS A 165 -10.57 62.96 -43.36
C LYS A 165 -9.99 61.90 -44.29
N LYS A 166 -9.69 62.35 -45.51
CA LYS A 166 -9.21 61.50 -46.61
C LYS A 166 -7.77 61.80 -46.99
N ILE A 167 -7.06 60.76 -47.44
CA ILE A 167 -5.75 60.79 -48.07
C ILE A 167 -5.92 60.09 -49.42
N THR A 168 -5.90 60.84 -50.52
CA THR A 168 -6.19 60.31 -51.88
C THR A 168 -5.10 60.68 -52.89
N VAL A 169 -4.80 59.77 -53.81
CA VAL A 169 -3.67 59.90 -54.76
C VAL A 169 -4.07 60.47 -56.13
N ALA A 170 -3.11 61.07 -56.82
CA ALA A 170 -3.20 61.43 -58.23
C ALA A 170 -3.29 60.17 -59.13
N SER A 171 -3.86 60.30 -60.34
CA SER A 171 -4.05 59.15 -61.25
C SER A 171 -2.75 58.56 -61.83
N ASP A 172 -1.63 59.26 -61.71
CA ASP A 172 -0.29 58.82 -62.14
C ASP A 172 0.61 58.38 -60.97
N PHE A 173 0.10 58.44 -59.73
CA PHE A 173 0.81 58.05 -58.52
C PHE A 173 1.40 56.63 -58.58
N THR A 174 2.60 56.43 -58.03
CA THR A 174 3.24 55.12 -57.92
C THR A 174 3.84 54.96 -56.53
N GLY A 175 3.38 53.96 -55.76
CA GLY A 175 3.81 53.71 -54.39
C GLY A 175 2.65 53.38 -53.44
N ARG A 176 2.79 53.78 -52.18
CA ARG A 176 1.74 53.83 -51.14
C ARG A 176 1.81 55.19 -50.43
N PRO A 177 0.69 55.85 -50.06
CA PRO A 177 0.73 57.18 -49.44
C PRO A 177 1.54 57.28 -48.15
N LEU A 178 1.57 56.21 -47.33
CA LEU A 178 2.34 56.14 -46.10
C LEU A 178 3.42 55.05 -46.19
N ILE A 179 4.64 55.38 -45.75
CA ILE A 179 5.71 54.43 -45.44
C ILE A 179 6.02 54.55 -43.95
N ASN A 180 5.79 53.49 -43.18
CA ASN A 180 6.15 53.47 -41.76
C ASN A 180 7.49 52.75 -41.55
N ARG A 181 8.42 53.37 -40.81
CA ARG A 181 9.64 52.74 -40.29
C ARG A 181 9.72 52.74 -38.77
N GLY A 182 8.91 53.53 -38.09
CA GLY A 182 8.88 53.66 -36.63
C GLY A 182 7.65 52.99 -36.03
N THR A 183 7.11 53.59 -34.96
CA THR A 183 5.84 53.19 -34.34
C THR A 183 4.73 54.14 -34.80
N LEU A 184 3.68 53.60 -35.43
CA LEU A 184 2.54 54.36 -35.94
C LEU A 184 1.23 53.71 -35.50
N THR A 185 0.32 54.49 -34.90
CA THR A 185 -1.08 54.12 -34.69
C THR A 185 -1.97 54.93 -35.65
N ILE A 186 -2.92 54.30 -36.35
CA ILE A 186 -3.90 54.98 -37.22
C ILE A 186 -5.30 54.82 -36.61
N THR A 187 -6.04 55.92 -36.48
CA THR A 187 -7.39 55.96 -35.91
C THR A 187 -8.24 57.09 -36.51
N GLY A 188 -9.44 57.34 -35.98
CA GLY A 188 -10.29 58.47 -36.34
C GLY A 188 -11.17 58.25 -37.58
N ASN A 189 -11.40 57.00 -38.02
CA ASN A 189 -12.34 56.62 -39.08
C ASN A 189 -12.16 57.34 -40.44
N GLY A 190 -10.94 57.76 -40.77
CA GLY A 190 -10.62 58.35 -42.06
C GLY A 190 -10.51 57.35 -43.21
N THR A 191 -10.17 57.84 -44.40
CA THR A 191 -9.98 57.03 -45.61
C THR A 191 -8.58 57.25 -46.21
N ILE A 192 -7.81 56.19 -46.43
CA ILE A 192 -6.62 56.23 -47.30
C ILE A 192 -6.96 55.47 -48.58
N ASP A 193 -6.99 56.15 -49.71
CA ASP A 193 -7.44 55.60 -51.00
C ASP A 193 -6.39 55.83 -52.11
N SER A 194 -5.72 54.74 -52.52
CA SER A 194 -4.80 54.73 -53.64
C SER A 194 -5.43 54.26 -54.97
N SER A 195 -6.74 54.00 -55.01
CA SER A 195 -7.42 53.37 -56.17
C SER A 195 -7.43 54.23 -57.44
N ALA A 196 -7.33 55.55 -57.29
CA ALA A 196 -7.26 56.51 -58.40
C ALA A 196 -6.06 56.25 -59.34
N SER A 197 -4.94 55.74 -58.81
CA SER A 197 -3.86 55.19 -59.64
C SER A 197 -4.10 53.71 -59.92
N ASN A 198 -4.73 53.45 -61.06
CA ASN A 198 -5.17 52.10 -61.44
C ASN A 198 -4.04 51.05 -61.47
N THR A 199 -2.78 51.41 -61.77
CA THR A 199 -1.65 50.45 -61.84
C THR A 199 -0.45 50.79 -60.95
N GLY A 200 -0.38 51.98 -60.35
CA GLY A 200 0.73 52.38 -59.47
C GLY A 200 0.33 52.55 -58.00
N GLY A 201 -0.96 52.64 -57.68
CA GLY A 201 -1.47 52.72 -56.31
C GLY A 201 -1.45 51.35 -55.63
N TYR A 202 -0.32 50.99 -55.02
CA TYR A 202 -0.09 49.67 -54.43
C TYR A 202 -0.80 49.42 -53.10
N GLY A 203 -1.53 50.41 -52.55
CA GLY A 203 -2.24 50.34 -51.28
C GLY A 203 -2.03 51.59 -50.43
N ALA A 204 -2.46 51.53 -49.16
CA ALA A 204 -2.43 52.63 -48.21
C ALA A 204 -1.09 52.75 -47.46
N VAL A 205 -0.57 51.64 -46.91
CA VAL A 205 0.60 51.66 -46.02
C VAL A 205 1.63 50.58 -46.36
N ASP A 206 2.90 50.96 -46.46
CA ASP A 206 4.06 50.06 -46.49
C ASP A 206 4.75 50.08 -45.12
N ASN A 207 4.63 49.01 -44.34
CA ASN A 207 5.09 48.94 -42.95
C ASN A 207 6.41 48.17 -42.82
N TYR A 208 7.45 48.87 -42.38
CA TYR A 208 8.76 48.35 -41.99
C TYR A 208 9.02 48.44 -40.47
N GLY A 209 8.04 48.91 -39.68
CA GLY A 209 8.15 49.13 -38.24
C GLY A 209 6.97 48.52 -37.48
N VAL A 210 6.49 49.19 -36.44
CA VAL A 210 5.30 48.80 -35.68
C VAL A 210 4.11 49.64 -36.14
N LEU A 211 3.06 48.98 -36.63
CA LEU A 211 1.82 49.62 -37.10
C LEU A 211 0.62 49.08 -36.35
N THR A 212 -0.13 49.96 -35.67
CA THR A 212 -1.45 49.67 -35.11
C THR A 212 -2.52 50.39 -35.93
N ILE A 213 -3.61 49.71 -36.24
CA ILE A 213 -4.79 50.29 -36.88
C ILE A 213 -5.99 50.04 -35.97
N GLU A 214 -6.53 51.10 -35.39
CA GLU A 214 -7.73 51.01 -34.54
C GLU A 214 -9.00 50.94 -35.37
N ASN A 215 -9.06 51.65 -36.50
CA ASN A 215 -10.21 51.77 -37.41
C ASN A 215 -9.81 52.60 -38.66
N GLY A 216 -10.70 52.66 -39.65
CA GLY A 216 -10.51 53.43 -40.89
C GLY A 216 -10.99 52.71 -42.15
N THR A 217 -10.78 53.30 -43.32
CA THR A 217 -10.98 52.67 -44.64
C THR A 217 -9.69 52.75 -45.46
N PHE A 218 -9.22 51.61 -45.97
CA PHE A 218 -7.92 51.44 -46.62
C PHE A 218 -8.10 50.80 -47.99
N THR A 219 -8.25 51.65 -49.01
CA THR A 219 -8.62 51.26 -50.38
C THR A 219 -7.41 51.28 -51.31
N GLY A 220 -7.19 50.20 -52.05
CA GLY A 220 -6.17 50.11 -53.10
C GLY A 220 -6.75 49.86 -54.50
N SER A 221 -5.89 49.54 -55.49
CA SER A 221 -6.32 49.12 -56.83
C SER A 221 -6.07 47.63 -57.11
N VAL A 222 -7.13 46.93 -57.52
CA VAL A 222 -7.13 45.53 -57.99
C VAL A 222 -6.30 45.33 -59.26
N ASN A 223 -5.96 46.40 -59.99
CA ASN A 223 -5.12 46.33 -61.18
C ASN A 223 -3.65 46.73 -60.93
N ALA A 224 -3.30 47.13 -59.70
CA ALA A 224 -1.92 47.51 -59.33
C ALA A 224 -1.09 46.34 -58.75
N SER A 225 -1.65 45.13 -58.62
CA SER A 225 -1.01 43.99 -57.95
C SER A 225 -0.54 44.30 -56.52
N GLY A 226 -1.23 45.23 -55.86
CA GLY A 226 -0.88 45.76 -54.55
C GLY A 226 -1.72 45.19 -53.39
N ALA A 227 -1.28 45.55 -52.19
CA ALA A 227 -1.94 45.19 -50.93
C ALA A 227 -2.23 46.45 -50.10
N SER A 228 -3.46 46.61 -49.60
CA SER A 228 -3.89 47.82 -48.84
C SER A 228 -2.95 48.09 -47.67
N ILE A 229 -2.59 47.07 -46.90
CA ILE A 229 -1.45 47.07 -45.98
C ILE A 229 -0.43 46.03 -46.45
N LYS A 230 0.84 46.42 -46.58
CA LYS A 230 1.98 45.51 -46.73
C LYS A 230 2.84 45.57 -45.48
N ASN A 231 2.79 44.51 -44.68
CA ASN A 231 3.71 44.30 -43.56
C ASN A 231 4.97 43.58 -44.08
N ARG A 232 6.14 44.15 -43.82
CA ARG A 232 7.45 43.68 -44.33
C ARG A 232 8.11 42.68 -43.38
N PRO A 233 9.23 42.04 -43.80
CA PRO A 233 10.14 41.38 -42.87
C PRO A 233 10.50 42.29 -41.69
N ASP A 234 10.61 41.68 -40.51
CA ASP A 234 10.84 42.32 -39.20
C ASP A 234 9.77 43.31 -38.71
N ALA A 235 8.76 43.64 -39.52
CA ALA A 235 7.70 44.57 -39.16
C ALA A 235 6.56 43.91 -38.37
N THR A 236 5.95 44.66 -37.45
CA THR A 236 4.78 44.22 -36.66
C THR A 236 3.54 45.02 -37.04
N LEU A 237 2.43 44.33 -37.26
CA LEU A 237 1.11 44.89 -37.56
C LEU A 237 0.07 44.42 -36.53
N THR A 238 -0.78 45.33 -36.06
CA THR A 238 -1.97 45.03 -35.25
C THR A 238 -3.17 45.76 -35.84
N ILE A 239 -4.27 45.05 -36.10
CA ILE A 239 -5.54 45.63 -36.57
C ILE A 239 -6.63 45.30 -35.56
N TYR A 240 -7.41 46.30 -35.14
CA TYR A 240 -8.58 46.12 -34.29
C TYR A 240 -9.90 46.17 -35.07
N ASP A 241 -10.04 47.11 -36.00
CA ASP A 241 -11.19 47.24 -36.89
C ASP A 241 -10.80 48.00 -38.18
N GLY A 242 -11.71 48.08 -39.15
CA GLY A 242 -11.57 48.87 -40.37
C GLY A 242 -12.07 48.16 -41.63
N LEU A 243 -12.22 48.91 -42.72
CA LEU A 243 -12.60 48.40 -44.04
C LEU A 243 -11.39 48.41 -44.98
N PHE A 244 -10.86 47.25 -45.33
CA PHE A 244 -9.70 47.07 -46.19
C PHE A 244 -10.16 46.47 -47.52
N ASN A 245 -10.13 47.25 -48.61
CA ASN A 245 -10.81 46.84 -49.85
C ASN A 245 -10.15 47.35 -51.13
N GLY A 246 -10.70 46.94 -52.28
CA GLY A 246 -10.36 47.49 -53.60
C GLY A 246 -9.01 47.06 -54.19
N ALA A 247 -8.04 46.71 -53.34
CA ALA A 247 -6.75 46.12 -53.71
C ALA A 247 -6.89 44.66 -54.19
N VAL A 248 -5.77 44.05 -54.60
CA VAL A 248 -5.70 42.59 -54.86
C VAL A 248 -5.70 41.81 -53.54
N THR A 249 -5.00 42.35 -52.54
CA THR A 249 -4.89 41.80 -51.18
C THR A 249 -5.19 42.91 -50.16
N ALA A 250 -5.87 42.60 -49.07
CA ALA A 250 -6.14 43.56 -48.00
C ALA A 250 -4.93 43.68 -47.07
N VAL A 251 -4.41 42.54 -46.58
CA VAL A 251 -3.20 42.46 -45.75
C VAL A 251 -2.24 41.44 -46.35
N TYR A 252 -1.06 41.91 -46.75
CA TYR A 252 0.09 41.05 -47.09
C TYR A 252 1.06 41.08 -45.92
N ASN A 253 1.33 39.93 -45.31
CA ASN A 253 2.23 39.78 -44.19
C ASN A 253 3.52 39.03 -44.59
N ALA A 254 4.66 39.69 -44.44
CA ALA A 254 6.00 39.08 -44.47
C ALA A 254 6.74 39.23 -43.13
N GLY A 255 6.02 39.61 -42.06
CA GLY A 255 6.53 39.83 -40.70
C GLY A 255 5.56 39.27 -39.67
N LYS A 256 5.32 40.00 -38.58
CA LYS A 256 4.36 39.60 -37.54
C LYS A 256 3.05 40.39 -37.65
N THR A 257 1.90 39.72 -37.67
CA THR A 257 0.58 40.35 -37.80
C THR A 257 -0.41 39.81 -36.76
N TYR A 258 -1.20 40.70 -36.17
CA TYR A 258 -2.33 40.42 -35.29
C TYR A 258 -3.60 41.10 -35.85
N ILE A 259 -4.72 40.39 -35.95
CA ILE A 259 -6.01 40.92 -36.42
C ILE A 259 -7.10 40.55 -35.41
N HIS A 260 -7.73 41.55 -34.80
CA HIS A 260 -8.81 41.38 -33.80
C HIS A 260 -10.21 41.71 -34.32
N GLY A 261 -10.33 42.13 -35.58
CA GLY A 261 -11.59 42.53 -36.20
C GLY A 261 -11.38 43.22 -37.55
N GLY A 262 -12.48 43.74 -38.12
CA GLY A 262 -12.50 44.44 -39.40
C GLY A 262 -13.17 43.66 -40.55
N THR A 263 -13.33 44.34 -41.68
CA THR A 263 -13.85 43.80 -42.93
C THR A 263 -12.80 43.94 -44.04
N PHE A 264 -12.38 42.82 -44.60
CA PHE A 264 -11.36 42.70 -45.63
C PHE A 264 -12.06 42.20 -46.90
N ASP A 265 -12.17 43.02 -47.96
CA ASP A 265 -12.97 42.72 -49.17
C ASP A 265 -12.17 43.03 -50.45
N CYS A 266 -11.38 42.05 -50.91
CA CYS A 266 -10.48 42.15 -52.06
C CYS A 266 -10.80 41.10 -53.13
N ARG A 267 -11.53 41.53 -54.17
CA ARG A 267 -12.14 40.64 -55.18
C ARG A 267 -11.27 40.46 -56.43
N SER A 268 -10.06 39.94 -56.23
CA SER A 268 -9.07 39.57 -57.25
C SER A 268 -9.60 38.49 -58.23
N CYS A 269 -9.81 38.84 -59.51
CA CYS A 269 -10.20 37.84 -60.53
C CYS A 269 -9.05 37.46 -61.47
N SER A 270 -8.26 36.49 -61.02
CA SER A 270 -7.16 35.82 -61.74
C SER A 270 -7.68 34.84 -62.80
N ASN A 271 -8.02 35.38 -63.98
CA ASN A 271 -8.40 34.57 -65.15
C ASN A 271 -8.01 35.31 -66.43
N GLN A 272 -7.66 34.56 -67.48
CA GLN A 272 -7.35 35.08 -68.83
C GLN A 272 -8.53 35.90 -69.42
N ASN A 273 -9.77 35.62 -69.00
CA ASN A 273 -10.98 36.37 -69.34
C ASN A 273 -11.38 37.46 -68.30
N CYS A 274 -10.62 37.63 -67.21
CA CYS A 274 -10.84 38.67 -66.18
C CYS A 274 -9.75 39.74 -66.19
N ASN A 275 -8.65 39.46 -65.48
CA ASN A 275 -7.36 40.15 -65.49
C ASN A 275 -6.30 39.07 -65.15
N PRO A 276 -5.50 38.59 -66.12
CA PRO A 276 -4.52 37.53 -65.88
C PRO A 276 -3.33 37.97 -65.00
N ASN A 277 -3.26 39.24 -64.60
CA ASN A 277 -2.19 39.81 -63.78
C ASN A 277 -2.66 40.18 -62.35
N SER A 278 -3.88 39.77 -61.96
CA SER A 278 -4.49 40.08 -60.65
C SER A 278 -4.62 38.81 -59.81
N TRP A 279 -3.49 38.25 -59.38
CA TRP A 279 -3.42 37.07 -58.51
C TRP A 279 -3.14 37.49 -57.06
N GLY A 280 -3.86 36.89 -56.10
CA GLY A 280 -3.64 37.11 -54.68
C GLY A 280 -4.87 36.79 -53.82
N TYR A 281 -4.62 36.37 -52.58
CA TYR A 281 -5.63 36.15 -51.55
C TYR A 281 -5.96 37.46 -50.82
N THR A 282 -7.10 37.52 -50.13
CA THR A 282 -7.52 38.74 -49.40
C THR A 282 -6.64 38.99 -48.19
N ILE A 283 -6.24 37.95 -47.47
CA ILE A 283 -5.17 37.97 -46.48
C ILE A 283 -4.12 36.94 -46.90
N GLN A 284 -2.86 37.34 -46.92
CA GLN A 284 -1.75 36.50 -47.36
C GLN A 284 -0.55 36.63 -46.42
N SER A 285 -0.12 35.52 -45.80
CA SER A 285 1.17 35.40 -45.10
C SER A 285 2.17 34.70 -46.03
N HIS A 286 3.27 35.36 -46.41
CA HIS A 286 4.21 34.89 -47.44
C HIS A 286 5.61 35.45 -47.18
N MET A 287 6.66 34.65 -47.38
CA MET A 287 8.05 35.10 -47.15
C MET A 287 8.52 35.98 -48.31
N ASP A 288 8.81 37.27 -48.06
CA ASP A 288 9.55 38.08 -49.04
C ASP A 288 10.96 37.46 -49.23
N ILE A 289 11.54 37.57 -50.42
CA ILE A 289 12.89 37.04 -50.71
C ILE A 289 13.94 37.59 -49.72
N ASP A 290 14.79 36.71 -49.19
CA ASP A 290 15.73 36.95 -48.07
C ASP A 290 15.08 37.33 -46.73
N GLY A 291 13.76 37.12 -46.57
CA GLY A 291 13.00 37.40 -45.35
C GLY A 291 13.07 36.32 -44.25
N LYS A 292 12.40 36.59 -43.13
CA LYS A 292 12.14 35.60 -42.06
C LYS A 292 10.77 34.96 -42.25
N SER A 293 10.56 33.78 -41.69
CA SER A 293 9.24 33.15 -41.58
C SER A 293 8.24 34.10 -40.93
N PRO A 294 7.11 34.42 -41.58
CA PRO A 294 6.11 35.33 -41.01
C PRO A 294 5.24 34.63 -39.95
N GLU A 295 4.60 35.42 -39.11
CA GLU A 295 3.64 34.98 -38.10
C GLU A 295 2.32 35.77 -38.26
N LEU A 296 1.17 35.10 -38.28
CA LEU A 296 -0.14 35.74 -38.42
C LEU A 296 -1.18 35.16 -37.44
N TYR A 297 -1.63 35.98 -36.49
CA TYR A 297 -2.69 35.66 -35.53
C TYR A 297 -3.99 36.38 -35.92
N PHE A 298 -5.06 35.63 -36.12
CA PHE A 298 -6.39 36.15 -36.50
C PHE A 298 -7.42 35.74 -35.44
N TYR A 299 -7.97 36.71 -34.71
CA TYR A 299 -8.90 36.48 -33.61
C TYR A 299 -10.37 36.57 -34.02
N ASP A 300 -10.73 37.56 -34.84
CA ASP A 300 -12.06 37.74 -35.44
C ASP A 300 -11.95 38.68 -36.66
N GLY A 301 -12.98 38.71 -37.52
CA GLY A 301 -13.10 39.57 -38.68
C GLY A 301 -13.85 38.91 -39.85
N THR A 302 -14.23 39.71 -40.85
CA THR A 302 -14.88 39.22 -42.09
C THR A 302 -13.95 39.38 -43.29
N VAL A 303 -13.63 38.29 -43.97
CA VAL A 303 -12.68 38.20 -45.08
C VAL A 303 -13.38 37.68 -46.34
N ILE A 304 -13.50 38.52 -47.37
CA ILE A 304 -14.23 38.24 -48.61
C ILE A 304 -13.27 38.33 -49.80
N GLY A 305 -12.99 37.19 -50.44
CA GLY A 305 -12.13 37.10 -51.62
C GLY A 305 -12.86 36.63 -52.88
N VAL A 306 -12.20 36.76 -54.03
CA VAL A 306 -12.55 35.97 -55.23
C VAL A 306 -11.59 34.79 -55.32
N GLN A 307 -10.32 35.00 -55.71
CA GLN A 307 -9.34 33.90 -55.76
C GLN A 307 -9.30 33.14 -54.42
N GLY A 308 -9.14 33.83 -53.30
CA GLY A 308 -9.34 33.23 -51.99
C GLY A 308 -9.41 34.24 -50.86
N ALA A 309 -9.91 33.80 -49.71
CA ALA A 309 -10.03 34.66 -48.53
C ALA A 309 -8.71 34.72 -47.76
N PHE A 310 -8.21 33.61 -47.22
CA PHE A 310 -6.99 33.56 -46.40
C PHE A 310 -5.97 32.56 -46.95
N SER A 311 -4.69 32.93 -46.97
CA SER A 311 -3.58 32.02 -47.30
C SER A 311 -2.35 32.18 -46.41
N THR A 312 -1.77 31.06 -45.99
CA THR A 312 -0.44 30.98 -45.37
C THR A 312 0.48 30.17 -46.26
N SER A 313 1.51 30.80 -46.82
CA SER A 313 2.46 30.17 -47.74
C SER A 313 3.91 30.09 -47.24
N ALA A 314 4.14 30.57 -46.02
CA ALA A 314 5.34 30.35 -45.22
C ALA A 314 5.01 30.66 -43.74
N GLY A 315 5.75 30.04 -42.82
CA GLY A 315 5.74 30.37 -41.40
C GLY A 315 4.48 29.91 -40.66
N TYR A 316 4.11 30.68 -39.63
CA TYR A 316 3.08 30.28 -38.67
C TYR A 316 1.79 31.08 -38.88
N SER A 317 0.64 30.43 -38.74
CA SER A 317 -0.63 31.14 -38.55
C SER A 317 -1.57 30.49 -37.53
N GLU A 318 -2.33 31.33 -36.83
CA GLU A 318 -3.34 30.94 -35.87
C GLU A 318 -4.66 31.64 -36.21
N ILE A 319 -5.77 30.90 -36.25
CA ILE A 319 -7.12 31.44 -36.43
C ILE A 319 -8.01 30.98 -35.28
N GLN A 320 -8.51 31.94 -34.48
CA GLN A 320 -9.39 31.67 -33.34
C GLN A 320 -10.87 31.74 -33.72
N ASP A 321 -11.31 32.76 -34.47
CA ASP A 321 -12.67 32.87 -35.00
C ASP A 321 -12.72 33.78 -36.26
N GLY A 322 -13.90 33.98 -36.83
CA GLY A 322 -14.17 34.92 -37.93
C GLY A 322 -14.91 34.30 -39.11
N SER A 323 -15.03 35.02 -40.22
CA SER A 323 -15.72 34.54 -41.43
C SER A 323 -14.88 34.73 -42.69
N PHE A 324 -14.49 33.64 -43.32
CA PHE A 324 -13.63 33.56 -44.50
C PHE A 324 -14.43 33.02 -45.68
N LYS A 325 -14.67 33.85 -46.69
CA LYS A 325 -15.62 33.55 -47.77
C LYS A 325 -15.05 33.86 -49.14
N THR A 326 -15.13 32.92 -50.08
CA THR A 326 -14.96 33.24 -51.50
C THR A 326 -16.30 33.55 -52.15
N VAL A 327 -16.29 34.41 -53.17
CA VAL A 327 -17.48 34.76 -53.97
C VAL A 327 -17.16 34.71 -55.46
N PRO A 328 -18.15 34.42 -56.34
CA PRO A 328 -17.92 34.49 -57.79
C PRO A 328 -17.58 35.92 -58.25
N CYS A 329 -16.70 36.04 -59.24
CA CYS A 329 -16.45 37.34 -59.86
C CYS A 329 -17.69 37.80 -60.66
N SER A 330 -17.96 39.10 -60.68
CA SER A 330 -18.99 39.70 -61.55
C SER A 330 -18.79 39.45 -63.06
N LYS A 331 -17.57 39.09 -63.48
CA LYS A 331 -17.23 38.66 -64.85
C LYS A 331 -17.37 37.15 -65.09
N GLN A 332 -17.38 36.33 -64.03
CA GLN A 332 -17.47 34.87 -64.06
C GLN A 332 -18.41 34.38 -62.94
N PRO A 333 -19.74 34.57 -63.11
CA PRO A 333 -20.74 34.27 -62.08
C PRO A 333 -20.98 32.76 -61.89
N ASP A 334 -20.29 31.91 -62.65
CA ASP A 334 -20.29 30.44 -62.53
C ASP A 334 -19.38 29.92 -61.40
N GLY A 335 -18.64 30.81 -60.72
CA GLY A 335 -17.73 30.44 -59.63
C GLY A 335 -16.39 29.86 -60.11
N SER A 336 -16.12 29.79 -61.42
CA SER A 336 -14.88 29.22 -62.00
C SER A 336 -13.59 29.93 -61.56
N THR A 337 -13.71 31.12 -60.98
CA THR A 337 -12.60 31.97 -60.50
C THR A 337 -12.57 32.13 -58.97
N ALA A 338 -13.52 31.53 -58.26
CA ALA A 338 -13.44 31.39 -56.81
C ALA A 338 -12.60 30.13 -56.49
N PHE A 339 -11.58 30.24 -55.62
CA PHE A 339 -10.84 29.07 -55.16
C PHE A 339 -11.19 28.80 -53.68
N TYR A 340 -10.26 28.98 -52.75
CA TYR A 340 -10.35 28.44 -51.38
C TYR A 340 -10.64 29.54 -50.35
N ALA A 341 -11.41 29.20 -49.31
CA ALA A 341 -11.57 30.09 -48.15
C ALA A 341 -10.28 30.11 -47.31
N LEU A 342 -9.66 28.94 -47.13
CA LEU A 342 -8.38 28.74 -46.48
C LEU A 342 -7.40 28.01 -47.42
N TYR A 343 -6.16 28.49 -47.50
CA TYR A 343 -5.10 27.88 -48.31
C TYR A 343 -3.79 27.82 -47.51
N ILE A 344 -3.26 26.61 -47.31
CA ILE A 344 -2.09 26.35 -46.45
C ILE A 344 -1.12 25.49 -47.25
N ALA A 345 -0.08 26.05 -47.84
CA ALA A 345 0.85 25.32 -48.72
C ALA A 345 2.22 26.01 -48.78
N GLY A 346 3.32 25.26 -48.70
CA GLY A 346 4.68 25.82 -48.66
C GLY A 346 5.20 26.36 -49.99
N GLU A 347 4.55 27.39 -50.56
CA GLU A 347 4.98 28.07 -51.79
C GLU A 347 6.27 28.89 -51.58
N SER A 348 6.56 29.33 -50.34
CA SER A 348 7.62 30.29 -50.00
C SER A 348 8.37 29.98 -48.69
N GLY A 349 8.18 28.78 -48.14
CA GLY A 349 8.68 28.36 -46.82
C GLY A 349 7.85 27.20 -46.26
N GLU A 350 8.35 26.49 -45.26
CA GLU A 350 7.52 25.52 -44.51
C GLU A 350 6.42 26.24 -43.72
N VAL A 351 5.29 25.57 -43.51
CA VAL A 351 4.09 26.15 -42.87
C VAL A 351 3.57 25.30 -41.72
N GLU A 352 3.19 25.96 -40.62
CA GLU A 352 2.33 25.41 -39.56
C GLU A 352 1.07 26.29 -39.44
N SER A 353 -0.11 25.71 -39.23
CA SER A 353 -1.36 26.47 -39.11
C SER A 353 -2.38 25.84 -38.15
N ASN A 354 -2.76 26.60 -37.12
CA ASN A 354 -3.63 26.14 -36.03
C ASN A 354 -4.99 26.85 -36.10
N ILE A 355 -6.07 26.08 -36.26
CA ILE A 355 -7.43 26.60 -36.47
C ILE A 355 -8.35 26.15 -35.33
N TYR A 356 -8.79 27.08 -34.49
CA TYR A 356 -9.66 26.83 -33.34
C TYR A 356 -11.14 27.15 -33.61
N GLY A 357 -11.45 27.96 -34.63
CA GLY A 357 -12.82 28.41 -34.92
C GLY A 357 -12.96 29.09 -36.28
N GLY A 358 -14.06 29.84 -36.45
CA GLY A 358 -14.40 30.55 -37.69
C GLY A 358 -15.21 29.75 -38.71
N THR A 359 -15.78 30.45 -39.70
CA THR A 359 -16.55 29.89 -40.80
C THR A 359 -15.82 30.06 -42.14
N PHE A 360 -15.56 28.95 -42.84
CA PHE A 360 -14.81 28.87 -44.09
C PHE A 360 -15.74 28.41 -45.22
N GLU A 361 -16.19 29.35 -46.07
CA GLU A 361 -17.10 29.08 -47.17
C GLU A 361 -16.43 29.30 -48.53
N SER A 362 -16.24 28.24 -49.33
CA SER A 362 -15.87 28.39 -50.74
C SER A 362 -17.13 28.45 -51.62
N ALA A 363 -17.15 29.34 -52.61
CA ALA A 363 -18.24 29.45 -53.58
C ALA A 363 -18.19 28.42 -54.72
N SER A 364 -17.18 27.54 -54.82
CA SER A 364 -17.10 26.52 -55.88
C SER A 364 -16.11 25.37 -55.68
N ARG A 365 -15.01 25.57 -54.93
CA ARG A 365 -14.01 24.53 -54.62
C ARG A 365 -14.22 23.98 -53.20
N VAL A 366 -13.22 23.25 -52.69
CA VAL A 366 -13.10 22.95 -51.26
C VAL A 366 -12.99 24.24 -50.42
N ALA A 367 -13.41 24.19 -49.16
CA ALA A 367 -13.26 25.29 -48.22
C ALA A 367 -11.78 25.50 -47.85
N ALA A 368 -11.09 24.43 -47.49
CA ALA A 368 -9.66 24.43 -47.15
C ALA A 368 -8.85 23.51 -48.07
N PHE A 369 -7.62 23.91 -48.43
CA PHE A 369 -6.70 23.15 -49.27
C PHE A 369 -5.30 23.18 -48.63
N ILE A 370 -4.76 22.00 -48.30
CA ILE A 370 -3.56 21.81 -47.47
C ILE A 370 -2.45 21.11 -48.26
N GLY A 371 -1.25 21.68 -48.29
CA GLY A 371 -0.16 21.31 -49.20
C GLY A 371 -0.45 21.69 -50.65
N ASN A 372 0.59 21.85 -51.48
CA ASN A 372 0.43 21.87 -52.94
C ASN A 372 1.74 21.51 -53.66
N SER A 373 1.69 20.46 -54.48
CA SER A 373 2.81 20.02 -55.33
C SER A 373 2.68 20.46 -56.79
N ASN A 374 1.53 21.03 -57.19
CA ASN A 374 1.14 21.16 -58.60
C ASN A 374 1.40 22.54 -59.22
N ASP A 375 1.74 23.54 -58.43
CA ASP A 375 1.97 24.93 -58.85
C ASP A 375 3.46 25.27 -59.05
N GLY A 376 3.81 26.56 -59.01
CA GLY A 376 5.17 27.06 -58.99
C GLY A 376 5.44 27.81 -57.70
N GLY A 377 6.36 27.28 -56.90
CA GLY A 377 6.78 27.76 -55.58
C GLY A 377 7.88 26.81 -55.07
N ASP A 378 8.28 26.94 -53.81
CA ASP A 378 9.38 26.16 -53.22
C ASP A 378 9.00 24.70 -52.89
N LYS A 379 7.69 24.40 -52.78
CA LYS A 379 7.12 23.06 -52.58
C LYS A 379 7.59 22.41 -51.28
N LEU A 380 7.43 23.16 -50.20
CA LEU A 380 7.81 22.79 -48.85
C LEU A 380 6.60 22.28 -48.04
N ASN A 381 6.89 21.63 -46.91
CA ASN A 381 5.87 21.00 -46.07
C ASN A 381 4.89 22.02 -45.48
N ALA A 382 3.63 21.62 -45.35
CA ALA A 382 2.58 22.43 -44.73
C ALA A 382 1.71 21.56 -43.80
N ILE A 383 1.75 21.84 -42.50
CA ILE A 383 1.00 21.12 -41.46
C ILE A 383 -0.15 22.00 -40.96
N ALA A 384 -1.33 21.40 -40.80
CA ALA A 384 -2.51 22.06 -40.24
C ALA A 384 -3.17 21.23 -39.13
N HIS A 385 -3.57 21.89 -38.05
CA HIS A 385 -4.37 21.31 -36.96
C HIS A 385 -5.70 22.03 -36.84
N PHE A 386 -6.81 21.29 -37.00
CA PHE A 386 -8.17 21.81 -36.91
C PHE A 386 -8.83 21.34 -35.61
N TYR A 387 -8.87 22.23 -34.63
CA TYR A 387 -9.54 22.03 -33.33
C TYR A 387 -11.01 22.48 -33.36
N GLY A 388 -11.42 23.25 -34.38
CA GLY A 388 -12.78 23.78 -34.51
C GLY A 388 -13.03 24.49 -35.84
N GLY A 389 -14.16 25.21 -35.89
CA GLY A 389 -14.62 25.95 -37.06
C GLY A 389 -15.65 25.18 -37.93
N SER A 390 -16.10 25.82 -39.00
CA SER A 390 -17.10 25.26 -39.94
C SER A 390 -16.66 25.42 -41.39
N PHE A 391 -16.52 24.32 -42.12
CA PHE A 391 -15.93 24.27 -43.47
C PHE A 391 -16.95 23.79 -44.50
N THR A 392 -17.31 24.66 -45.44
CA THR A 392 -18.38 24.41 -46.43
C THR A 392 -17.91 24.67 -47.87
N SER A 393 -18.07 23.68 -48.74
CA SER A 393 -17.76 23.74 -50.18
C SER A 393 -18.99 24.00 -51.05
N GLY A 394 -18.94 25.06 -51.86
CA GLY A 394 -20.07 25.54 -52.69
C GLY A 394 -20.16 24.91 -54.08
N GLY A 395 -19.59 23.72 -54.30
CA GLY A 395 -19.56 23.10 -55.64
C GLY A 395 -18.67 21.87 -55.80
N ASN A 396 -17.87 21.51 -54.77
CA ASN A 396 -17.07 20.29 -54.72
C ASN A 396 -17.73 19.25 -53.79
N SER A 397 -17.47 17.96 -54.01
CA SER A 397 -17.84 16.87 -53.09
C SER A 397 -16.98 16.81 -51.82
N GLU A 398 -15.81 17.45 -51.84
CA GLU A 398 -14.89 17.55 -50.70
C GLU A 398 -15.05 18.91 -50.00
N ALA A 399 -15.03 18.93 -48.67
CA ALA A 399 -14.97 20.15 -47.84
C ALA A 399 -13.53 20.61 -47.62
N VAL A 400 -12.60 19.67 -47.45
CA VAL A 400 -11.16 19.89 -47.27
C VAL A 400 -10.41 18.99 -48.24
N HIS A 401 -9.33 19.51 -48.84
CA HIS A 401 -8.41 18.73 -49.68
C HIS A 401 -6.99 18.76 -49.09
N VAL A 402 -6.28 17.63 -49.18
CA VAL A 402 -4.89 17.51 -48.71
C VAL A 402 -4.03 16.89 -49.83
N ASP A 403 -3.05 17.64 -50.33
CA ASP A 403 -2.00 17.11 -51.21
C ASP A 403 -1.00 16.33 -50.34
N SER A 404 -1.24 15.03 -50.16
CA SER A 404 -0.49 14.15 -49.25
C SER A 404 0.99 13.94 -49.61
N SER A 405 1.52 14.66 -50.62
CA SER A 405 2.96 14.72 -50.89
C SER A 405 3.69 15.79 -50.07
N LEU A 406 2.97 16.81 -49.57
CA LEU A 406 3.50 17.97 -48.85
C LEU A 406 2.59 18.48 -47.71
N GLY A 407 1.30 18.09 -47.71
CA GLY A 407 0.30 18.51 -46.73
C GLY A 407 0.09 17.47 -45.63
N GLY A 408 0.18 17.90 -44.37
CA GLY A 408 -0.28 17.16 -43.20
C GLY A 408 -1.52 17.83 -42.58
N LEU A 409 -2.50 17.04 -42.17
CA LEU A 409 -3.73 17.54 -41.55
C LEU A 409 -4.20 16.61 -40.43
N GLU A 410 -4.48 17.19 -39.27
CA GLU A 410 -5.14 16.53 -38.14
C GLU A 410 -6.41 17.31 -37.74
N ILE A 411 -7.51 16.59 -37.46
CA ILE A 411 -8.79 17.19 -37.10
C ILE A 411 -9.33 16.58 -35.80
N THR A 412 -9.47 17.40 -34.77
CA THR A 412 -10.02 17.01 -33.45
C THR A 412 -11.36 17.68 -33.13
N GLY A 413 -11.78 18.67 -33.91
CA GLY A 413 -13.09 19.31 -33.78
C GLY A 413 -13.54 20.05 -35.04
N GLY A 414 -14.74 20.64 -34.99
CA GLY A 414 -15.33 21.40 -36.09
C GLY A 414 -16.38 20.64 -36.89
N THR A 415 -16.96 21.31 -37.89
CA THR A 415 -18.06 20.81 -38.74
C THR A 415 -17.75 20.99 -40.23
N TYR A 416 -18.07 19.99 -41.06
CA TYR A 416 -17.63 19.86 -42.44
C TYR A 416 -18.79 19.48 -43.38
N SER A 417 -18.76 19.95 -44.63
CA SER A 417 -19.75 19.60 -45.67
C SER A 417 -19.42 18.32 -46.46
N SER A 418 -18.43 17.56 -46.02
CA SER A 418 -18.09 16.20 -46.47
C SER A 418 -17.51 15.43 -45.29
N ASP A 419 -17.42 14.11 -45.40
CA ASP A 419 -16.66 13.35 -44.40
C ASP A 419 -15.17 13.74 -44.44
N VAL A 420 -14.55 13.70 -43.26
CA VAL A 420 -13.12 13.98 -43.02
C VAL A 420 -12.50 12.95 -42.05
N SER A 421 -13.17 11.81 -41.83
CA SER A 421 -12.73 10.70 -40.96
C SER A 421 -11.33 10.13 -41.26
N ALA A 422 -10.81 10.37 -42.46
CA ALA A 422 -9.43 10.04 -42.84
C ALA A 422 -8.36 10.91 -42.15
N TYR A 423 -8.74 12.06 -41.59
CA TYR A 423 -7.86 13.04 -40.93
C TYR A 423 -8.13 13.18 -39.43
N THR A 424 -9.09 12.43 -38.87
CA THR A 424 -9.34 12.39 -37.43
C THR A 424 -8.37 11.40 -36.75
N PRO A 425 -7.60 11.82 -35.72
CA PRO A 425 -6.73 10.93 -34.98
C PRO A 425 -7.54 9.90 -34.17
N ASP A 426 -6.85 8.95 -33.56
CA ASP A 426 -7.54 7.93 -32.77
C ASP A 426 -8.16 8.50 -31.48
N GLY A 427 -9.24 7.90 -31.01
CA GLY A 427 -10.07 8.47 -29.94
C GLY A 427 -11.06 9.56 -30.40
N TYR A 428 -11.12 9.88 -31.70
CA TYR A 428 -12.06 10.85 -32.29
C TYR A 428 -12.94 10.20 -33.38
N ALA A 429 -14.16 10.74 -33.56
CA ALA A 429 -15.17 10.25 -34.49
C ALA A 429 -15.76 11.36 -35.36
N SER A 430 -16.06 11.02 -36.62
CA SER A 430 -16.81 11.84 -37.57
C SER A 430 -18.30 11.47 -37.51
N ILE A 431 -19.14 12.42 -37.10
CA ILE A 431 -20.58 12.21 -36.88
C ILE A 431 -21.37 12.92 -37.98
N ASP A 432 -22.00 12.16 -38.89
CA ASP A 432 -22.91 12.69 -39.91
C ASP A 432 -24.28 13.04 -39.31
N ALA A 433 -24.73 14.27 -39.58
CA ALA A 433 -26.10 14.73 -39.37
C ALA A 433 -26.66 15.31 -40.68
N ASP A 434 -27.40 14.48 -41.44
CA ASP A 434 -28.06 14.82 -42.70
C ASP A 434 -27.15 15.43 -43.79
N GLY A 435 -25.89 14.97 -43.87
CA GLY A 435 -24.87 15.45 -44.82
C GLY A 435 -23.93 16.52 -44.24
N SER A 436 -23.87 16.65 -42.91
CA SER A 436 -22.98 17.56 -42.21
C SER A 436 -22.21 16.81 -41.12
N PHE A 437 -20.88 16.76 -41.26
CA PHE A 437 -20.01 15.90 -40.48
C PHE A 437 -19.36 16.71 -39.35
N THR A 438 -19.54 16.30 -38.09
CA THR A 438 -18.96 17.00 -36.93
C THR A 438 -17.97 16.11 -36.20
N ILE A 439 -16.77 16.62 -35.94
CA ILE A 439 -15.72 15.87 -35.24
C ILE A 439 -15.81 16.11 -33.73
N LYS A 440 -15.74 15.01 -32.96
CA LYS A 440 -15.77 14.98 -31.48
C LYS A 440 -14.97 13.78 -30.97
N PRO A 441 -14.61 13.74 -29.66
CA PRO A 441 -14.14 12.51 -29.04
C PRO A 441 -15.14 11.36 -29.25
N ALA A 442 -14.62 10.15 -29.51
CA ALA A 442 -15.41 8.98 -29.83
C ALA A 442 -16.01 8.38 -28.55
N THR A 443 -17.22 8.80 -28.16
CA THR A 443 -17.93 8.32 -26.96
C THR A 443 -18.87 7.15 -27.20
N GLU A 444 -18.89 6.59 -28.41
CA GLU A 444 -19.70 5.43 -28.82
C GLU A 444 -18.83 4.52 -29.71
N PRO A 445 -18.98 3.18 -29.65
CA PRO A 445 -18.16 2.26 -30.42
C PRO A 445 -18.54 2.25 -31.91
N THR A 446 -17.54 2.06 -32.77
CA THR A 446 -17.71 1.74 -34.19
C THR A 446 -17.20 0.32 -34.49
N ASP A 447 -17.44 -0.21 -35.70
CA ASP A 447 -16.85 -1.48 -36.14
C ASP A 447 -15.30 -1.46 -36.09
N ASP A 448 -14.69 -0.26 -36.19
CA ASP A 448 -13.24 -0.06 -36.12
C ASP A 448 -12.68 0.01 -34.70
N SER A 449 -13.50 0.32 -33.67
CA SER A 449 -13.04 0.39 -32.27
C SER A 449 -12.49 -0.96 -31.78
N ALA A 450 -11.25 -0.95 -31.27
CA ALA A 450 -10.55 -2.09 -30.66
C ALA A 450 -10.66 -2.08 -29.13
N ALA A 451 -10.48 -0.90 -28.52
CA ALA A 451 -10.49 -0.72 -27.06
C ALA A 451 -11.27 0.54 -26.63
N GLU A 452 -11.58 0.61 -25.34
CA GLU A 452 -12.18 1.75 -24.65
C GLU A 452 -11.34 2.08 -23.40
N VAL A 453 -11.14 3.36 -23.12
CA VAL A 453 -10.62 3.84 -21.83
C VAL A 453 -11.23 5.21 -21.52
N GLY A 454 -11.65 5.42 -20.26
CA GLY A 454 -12.23 6.69 -19.81
C GLY A 454 -13.57 7.05 -20.47
N GLY A 455 -14.24 6.12 -21.13
CA GLY A 455 -15.42 6.37 -21.97
C GLY A 455 -15.11 6.85 -23.38
N ILE A 456 -13.84 6.79 -23.82
CA ILE A 456 -13.40 7.09 -25.19
C ILE A 456 -12.99 5.80 -25.90
N TYR A 457 -13.44 5.61 -27.13
CA TYR A 457 -13.18 4.43 -27.96
C TYR A 457 -12.04 4.66 -28.96
N TYR A 458 -11.09 3.73 -28.99
CA TYR A 458 -9.87 3.77 -29.81
C TYR A 458 -9.86 2.60 -30.81
N LYS A 459 -9.34 2.84 -32.01
CA LYS A 459 -9.15 1.89 -33.11
C LYS A 459 -7.95 0.96 -32.88
N SER A 460 -7.00 1.37 -32.03
CA SER A 460 -5.85 0.58 -31.56
C SER A 460 -5.87 0.41 -30.04
N VAL A 461 -5.44 -0.75 -29.56
CA VAL A 461 -5.24 -1.03 -28.13
C VAL A 461 -4.04 -0.25 -27.60
N GLN A 462 -2.93 -0.15 -28.35
CA GLN A 462 -1.78 0.68 -27.97
C GLN A 462 -2.16 2.15 -27.79
N ASN A 463 -3.03 2.70 -28.64
CA ASN A 463 -3.50 4.08 -28.48
C ASN A 463 -4.32 4.27 -27.19
N ALA A 464 -5.17 3.30 -26.83
CA ALA A 464 -5.85 3.31 -25.53
C ALA A 464 -4.88 3.17 -24.35
N VAL A 465 -3.83 2.34 -24.46
CA VAL A 465 -2.76 2.21 -23.45
C VAL A 465 -1.98 3.52 -23.30
N ASN A 466 -1.69 4.22 -24.40
CA ASN A 466 -0.99 5.51 -24.40
C ASN A 466 -1.83 6.65 -23.83
N ALA A 467 -3.16 6.57 -23.97
CA ALA A 467 -4.11 7.58 -23.47
C ALA A 467 -4.68 7.26 -22.06
N ALA A 468 -4.23 6.18 -21.43
CA ALA A 468 -4.70 5.75 -20.12
C ALA A 468 -4.08 6.56 -18.97
N ASP A 469 -4.92 7.09 -18.09
CA ASP A 469 -4.50 7.63 -16.78
C ASP A 469 -3.94 6.53 -15.86
N ASP A 470 -3.21 6.93 -14.81
CA ASP A 470 -2.69 6.04 -13.77
C ASP A 470 -3.79 5.17 -13.14
N GLY A 471 -3.64 3.85 -13.25
CA GLY A 471 -4.59 2.84 -12.76
C GLY A 471 -5.86 2.69 -13.62
N ALA A 472 -5.95 3.32 -14.79
CA ALA A 472 -7.14 3.25 -15.64
C ALA A 472 -7.35 1.85 -16.24
N VAL A 473 -8.61 1.54 -16.56
CA VAL A 473 -9.00 0.28 -17.21
C VAL A 473 -9.06 0.49 -18.72
N VAL A 474 -8.16 -0.15 -19.46
CA VAL A 474 -8.25 -0.31 -20.92
C VAL A 474 -9.07 -1.56 -21.20
N LYS A 475 -10.22 -1.42 -21.88
CA LYS A 475 -11.20 -2.50 -22.07
C LYS A 475 -11.30 -2.89 -23.54
N LEU A 476 -11.08 -4.15 -23.88
CA LEU A 476 -11.27 -4.64 -25.26
C LEU A 476 -12.74 -4.66 -25.64
N VAL A 477 -13.08 -4.17 -26.84
CA VAL A 477 -14.47 -4.14 -27.33
C VAL A 477 -14.72 -5.11 -28.49
N LYS A 478 -13.66 -5.51 -29.21
CA LYS A 478 -13.66 -6.59 -30.21
C LYS A 478 -12.36 -7.40 -30.15
N ASP A 479 -12.39 -8.56 -30.81
CA ASP A 479 -11.18 -9.36 -31.04
C ASP A 479 -10.23 -8.58 -31.96
N THR A 480 -8.98 -8.37 -31.52
CA THR A 480 -8.03 -7.45 -32.14
C THR A 480 -6.68 -8.14 -32.34
N ALA A 481 -6.05 -7.92 -33.51
CA ALA A 481 -4.72 -8.45 -33.83
C ALA A 481 -3.67 -7.32 -33.72
N GLU A 482 -2.98 -7.24 -32.59
CA GLU A 482 -2.08 -6.14 -32.22
C GLU A 482 -1.06 -6.62 -31.17
N THR A 483 0.13 -6.02 -31.16
CA THR A 483 1.13 -6.17 -30.08
C THR A 483 1.16 -4.85 -29.31
N ILE A 484 1.13 -4.91 -27.98
CA ILE A 484 1.19 -3.71 -27.12
C ILE A 484 2.43 -3.69 -26.22
N VAL A 485 2.85 -2.48 -25.87
CA VAL A 485 3.93 -2.17 -24.92
C VAL A 485 3.36 -1.30 -23.80
N VAL A 486 3.70 -1.66 -22.55
CA VAL A 486 3.44 -0.85 -21.34
C VAL A 486 4.80 -0.40 -20.81
N SER A 487 5.14 0.86 -21.05
CA SER A 487 6.45 1.47 -20.78
C SER A 487 6.60 1.98 -19.35
N GLU A 488 7.83 2.30 -18.95
CA GLU A 488 8.17 2.94 -17.68
C GLU A 488 7.25 4.14 -17.37
N GLY A 489 6.71 4.17 -16.14
CA GLY A 489 5.77 5.19 -15.69
C GLY A 489 4.30 4.92 -16.06
N GLN A 490 3.98 3.98 -16.96
CA GLN A 490 2.59 3.55 -17.20
C GLN A 490 2.17 2.50 -16.17
N ASN A 491 0.93 2.62 -15.68
CA ASN A 491 0.30 1.69 -14.75
C ASN A 491 -1.18 1.52 -15.17
N ILE A 492 -1.56 0.35 -15.67
CA ILE A 492 -2.90 0.13 -16.26
C ILE A 492 -3.49 -1.24 -15.96
N VAL A 493 -4.81 -1.37 -16.14
CA VAL A 493 -5.54 -2.64 -16.10
C VAL A 493 -6.12 -2.96 -17.47
N LEU A 494 -5.68 -4.04 -18.12
CA LEU A 494 -6.30 -4.56 -19.34
C LEU A 494 -7.48 -5.48 -18.98
N ASP A 495 -8.70 -5.08 -19.35
CA ASP A 495 -9.91 -5.90 -19.28
C ASP A 495 -10.19 -6.54 -20.65
N LEU A 496 -9.96 -7.84 -20.75
CA LEU A 496 -10.17 -8.62 -21.97
C LEU A 496 -11.66 -8.72 -22.35
N ASN A 497 -12.60 -8.56 -21.41
CA ASN A 497 -14.04 -8.42 -21.68
C ASN A 497 -14.61 -9.50 -22.66
N GLY A 498 -14.17 -10.75 -22.51
CA GLY A 498 -14.56 -11.87 -23.37
C GLY A 498 -14.02 -11.80 -24.81
N LYS A 499 -12.98 -10.99 -25.06
CA LYS A 499 -12.32 -10.77 -26.36
C LYS A 499 -10.91 -11.32 -26.42
N LYS A 500 -10.39 -11.41 -27.65
CA LYS A 500 -9.02 -11.82 -27.94
C LYS A 500 -8.11 -10.63 -28.29
N LEU A 501 -6.90 -10.63 -27.74
CA LEU A 501 -5.77 -9.85 -28.23
C LEU A 501 -4.73 -10.82 -28.81
N THR A 502 -4.56 -10.84 -30.13
CA THR A 502 -3.66 -11.76 -30.82
C THR A 502 -2.41 -11.02 -31.32
N GLY A 503 -1.23 -11.41 -30.84
CA GLY A 503 0.03 -10.74 -31.15
C GLY A 503 0.56 -11.02 -32.56
N ASN A 504 1.42 -10.13 -33.03
CA ASN A 504 2.08 -10.28 -34.33
C ASN A 504 3.10 -11.44 -34.31
N THR A 505 3.24 -12.16 -35.42
CA THR A 505 4.01 -13.43 -35.55
C THR A 505 5.54 -13.33 -35.34
N SER A 506 6.06 -12.20 -34.85
CA SER A 506 7.48 -11.93 -34.66
C SER A 506 7.81 -11.18 -33.35
N ALA A 507 6.80 -10.87 -32.54
CA ALA A 507 6.94 -10.11 -31.29
C ALA A 507 6.12 -10.77 -30.17
N HIS A 508 6.35 -10.35 -28.93
CA HIS A 508 5.44 -10.66 -27.83
C HIS A 508 4.06 -10.05 -28.10
N THR A 509 2.99 -10.62 -27.53
CA THR A 509 1.66 -9.95 -27.62
C THR A 509 1.61 -8.75 -26.69
N ILE A 510 2.21 -8.89 -25.50
CA ILE A 510 2.36 -7.83 -24.51
C ILE A 510 3.82 -7.77 -24.04
N SER A 511 4.43 -6.58 -24.10
CA SER A 511 5.71 -6.26 -23.45
C SER A 511 5.50 -5.26 -22.32
N VAL A 512 5.73 -5.68 -21.07
CA VAL A 512 5.75 -4.79 -19.90
C VAL A 512 7.21 -4.38 -19.67
N ALA A 513 7.56 -3.16 -20.07
CA ALA A 513 8.92 -2.65 -20.18
C ALA A 513 9.14 -1.49 -19.18
N GLY A 514 9.32 -1.83 -17.90
CA GLY A 514 9.38 -0.88 -16.78
C GLY A 514 8.02 -0.37 -16.29
N GLY A 515 6.94 -0.64 -17.00
CA GLY A 515 5.57 -0.31 -16.58
C GLY A 515 4.95 -1.32 -15.60
N THR A 516 3.71 -1.05 -15.20
CA THR A 516 2.86 -1.95 -14.41
C THR A 516 1.60 -2.32 -15.20
N LEU A 517 1.26 -3.61 -15.25
CA LEU A 517 0.07 -4.11 -15.94
C LEU A 517 -0.65 -5.18 -15.12
N SER A 518 -1.94 -5.00 -14.88
CA SER A 518 -2.84 -6.09 -14.46
C SER A 518 -3.72 -6.53 -15.63
N VAL A 519 -3.81 -7.84 -15.88
CA VAL A 519 -4.75 -8.44 -16.85
C VAL A 519 -5.90 -9.10 -16.10
N LYS A 520 -7.12 -8.83 -16.56
CA LYS A 520 -8.35 -9.48 -16.12
C LYS A 520 -9.27 -9.74 -17.32
N ASP A 521 -10.27 -10.58 -17.11
CA ASP A 521 -11.48 -10.62 -17.92
C ASP A 521 -12.71 -10.43 -17.01
N SER A 522 -13.45 -9.35 -17.25
CA SER A 522 -14.72 -9.06 -16.56
C SER A 522 -15.88 -9.99 -16.93
N THR A 523 -15.73 -10.85 -17.94
CA THR A 523 -16.75 -11.85 -18.34
C THR A 523 -16.50 -13.26 -17.80
N ALA A 524 -15.37 -13.51 -17.13
CA ALA A 524 -15.05 -14.81 -16.53
C ALA A 524 -15.89 -15.05 -15.26
N GLU A 525 -16.97 -15.84 -15.37
CA GLU A 525 -17.92 -16.08 -14.25
C GLU A 525 -17.37 -16.94 -13.09
N SER A 526 -16.28 -17.68 -13.31
CA SER A 526 -15.65 -18.57 -12.32
C SER A 526 -14.14 -18.61 -12.47
N ALA A 527 -13.44 -19.27 -11.54
CA ALA A 527 -12.08 -19.75 -11.77
C ALA A 527 -12.06 -20.89 -12.82
N PRO A 528 -10.90 -21.23 -13.43
CA PRO A 528 -10.75 -22.45 -14.21
C PRO A 528 -11.05 -23.71 -13.37
N SER A 529 -11.53 -24.77 -14.01
CA SER A 529 -11.71 -26.08 -13.38
C SER A 529 -10.79 -27.12 -14.02
N VAL A 530 -10.13 -27.94 -13.20
CA VAL A 530 -9.29 -29.07 -13.64
C VAL A 530 -10.01 -30.39 -13.34
N SER A 531 -9.99 -31.33 -14.29
CA SER A 531 -10.57 -32.67 -14.12
C SER A 531 -9.61 -33.63 -13.40
N SER A 532 -10.11 -34.81 -12.97
CA SER A 532 -9.28 -35.87 -12.38
C SER A 532 -8.27 -36.51 -13.35
N ASP A 533 -8.39 -36.21 -14.65
CA ASP A 533 -7.45 -36.56 -15.72
C ASP A 533 -6.76 -35.31 -16.30
N TYR A 534 -6.56 -34.30 -15.42
CA TYR A 534 -5.80 -33.05 -15.60
C TYR A 534 -6.16 -32.19 -16.81
N LYS A 535 -7.39 -32.30 -17.34
CA LYS A 535 -7.88 -31.43 -18.40
C LYS A 535 -8.47 -30.15 -17.81
N VAL A 536 -8.03 -29.02 -18.34
CA VAL A 536 -8.55 -27.72 -17.95
C VAL A 536 -9.84 -27.42 -18.70
N SER A 537 -10.75 -26.71 -18.04
CA SER A 537 -11.93 -26.11 -18.65
C SER A 537 -12.14 -24.72 -18.08
N TYR A 538 -12.15 -23.73 -18.98
CA TYR A 538 -12.28 -22.33 -18.67
C TYR A 538 -12.96 -21.61 -19.83
N THR A 539 -13.58 -20.46 -19.58
CA THR A 539 -14.19 -19.62 -20.64
C THR A 539 -13.97 -18.17 -20.25
N SER A 540 -13.20 -17.48 -21.08
CA SER A 540 -12.80 -16.09 -20.90
C SER A 540 -12.28 -15.51 -22.22
N GLY A 541 -12.05 -14.20 -22.23
CA GLY A 541 -11.16 -13.54 -23.20
C GLY A 541 -9.71 -14.02 -23.06
N ALA A 542 -8.91 -13.81 -24.10
CA ALA A 542 -7.56 -14.35 -24.19
C ALA A 542 -6.51 -13.37 -24.75
N VAL A 543 -5.28 -13.48 -24.29
CA VAL A 543 -4.08 -12.94 -24.95
C VAL A 543 -3.40 -14.11 -25.66
N GLU A 544 -3.23 -14.03 -26.98
CA GLU A 544 -2.72 -15.14 -27.80
C GLU A 544 -1.42 -14.75 -28.51
N ALA A 545 -0.42 -15.63 -28.47
CA ALA A 545 0.85 -15.49 -29.19
C ALA A 545 1.20 -16.77 -29.96
N SER A 546 1.84 -16.62 -31.13
CA SER A 546 2.10 -17.74 -32.05
C SER A 546 3.56 -18.21 -32.12
N SER A 547 4.52 -17.37 -31.72
CA SER A 547 5.98 -17.61 -31.93
C SER A 547 6.89 -16.99 -30.85
N LYS A 548 6.29 -16.34 -29.87
CA LYS A 548 6.90 -15.55 -28.79
C LYS A 548 5.93 -15.58 -27.60
N ASN A 549 6.35 -15.03 -26.47
CA ASN A 549 5.54 -15.09 -25.24
C ASN A 549 4.25 -14.27 -25.37
N ALA A 550 3.17 -14.73 -24.73
CA ALA A 550 1.95 -13.91 -24.61
C ALA A 550 2.21 -12.64 -23.79
N VAL A 551 2.98 -12.77 -22.70
CA VAL A 551 3.50 -11.64 -21.91
C VAL A 551 5.00 -11.78 -21.70
N ALA A 552 5.76 -10.71 -21.93
CA ALA A 552 7.13 -10.54 -21.46
C ALA A 552 7.22 -9.36 -20.49
N VAL A 553 7.99 -9.50 -19.41
CA VAL A 553 8.10 -8.52 -18.33
C VAL A 553 9.56 -8.23 -18.05
N TYR A 554 10.00 -6.98 -18.18
CA TYR A 554 11.39 -6.57 -18.01
C TYR A 554 11.48 -5.08 -17.64
N GLY A 555 12.70 -4.53 -17.49
CA GLY A 555 12.94 -3.13 -17.13
C GLY A 555 12.59 -2.77 -15.68
N GLY A 556 12.49 -3.76 -14.79
CA GLY A 556 11.88 -3.60 -13.46
C GLY A 556 10.35 -3.59 -13.48
N GLY A 557 9.73 -3.90 -14.63
CA GLY A 557 8.28 -3.91 -14.80
C GLY A 557 7.58 -4.99 -13.98
N SER A 558 6.28 -4.78 -13.74
CA SER A 558 5.43 -5.64 -12.93
C SER A 558 4.17 -6.08 -13.67
N PHE A 559 3.86 -7.37 -13.62
CA PHE A 559 2.69 -7.97 -14.24
C PHE A 559 1.83 -8.71 -13.20
N THR A 560 0.51 -8.64 -13.34
CA THR A 560 -0.44 -9.43 -12.53
C THR A 560 -1.52 -10.05 -13.42
N LEU A 561 -1.77 -11.35 -13.27
CA LEU A 561 -2.92 -12.04 -13.88
C LEU A 561 -3.98 -12.34 -12.82
N GLU A 562 -5.12 -11.65 -12.92
CA GLU A 562 -6.29 -11.84 -12.05
C GLU A 562 -7.30 -12.84 -12.66
N SER A 563 -7.58 -12.69 -13.96
CA SER A 563 -8.45 -13.59 -14.73
C SER A 563 -8.21 -13.43 -16.25
N GLY A 564 -8.82 -14.28 -17.06
CA GLY A 564 -8.54 -14.37 -18.50
C GLY A 564 -7.54 -15.47 -18.84
N THR A 565 -7.38 -15.74 -20.14
CA THR A 565 -6.47 -16.79 -20.63
C THR A 565 -5.22 -16.18 -21.28
N LEU A 566 -4.04 -16.73 -21.03
CA LEU A 566 -2.80 -16.44 -21.78
C LEU A 566 -2.41 -17.69 -22.58
N ILE A 567 -2.36 -17.59 -23.92
CA ILE A 567 -2.03 -18.72 -24.81
C ILE A 567 -0.76 -18.38 -25.60
N SER A 568 0.21 -19.30 -25.61
CA SER A 568 1.44 -19.15 -26.41
C SER A 568 1.79 -20.46 -27.12
N THR A 569 1.46 -20.56 -28.41
CA THR A 569 1.61 -21.82 -29.19
C THR A 569 3.03 -22.08 -29.71
N GLY A 570 4.02 -21.28 -29.31
CA GLY A 570 5.40 -21.38 -29.80
C GLY A 570 6.47 -20.79 -28.90
N ASN A 571 6.11 -20.38 -27.67
CA ASN A 571 7.04 -19.99 -26.62
C ASN A 571 6.33 -20.00 -25.25
N CYS A 572 6.77 -19.19 -24.28
CA CYS A 572 6.27 -19.20 -22.92
C CYS A 572 4.94 -18.45 -22.74
N GLY A 573 4.13 -18.78 -21.73
CA GLY A 573 2.91 -18.03 -21.41
C GLY A 573 3.25 -16.62 -20.88
N ILE A 574 3.97 -16.60 -19.75
CA ILE A 574 4.61 -15.41 -19.19
C ILE A 574 6.13 -15.61 -19.20
N TYR A 575 6.91 -14.55 -19.32
CA TYR A 575 8.36 -14.58 -19.16
C TYR A 575 8.86 -13.34 -18.39
N ALA A 576 9.44 -13.56 -17.22
CA ALA A 576 9.89 -12.53 -16.29
C ALA A 576 11.42 -12.37 -16.32
N GLY A 577 11.87 -11.18 -16.70
CA GLY A 577 13.27 -10.81 -16.93
C GLY A 577 13.77 -11.10 -18.34
N ALA A 578 14.75 -10.32 -18.79
CA ALA A 578 15.38 -10.43 -20.10
C ALA A 578 16.87 -10.05 -20.02
N SER A 579 17.71 -10.67 -20.85
CA SER A 579 19.18 -10.51 -20.80
C SER A 579 19.68 -9.12 -21.23
N ASP A 580 18.87 -8.41 -22.02
CA ASP A 580 19.02 -7.04 -22.49
C ASP A 580 18.05 -6.06 -21.79
N GLY A 581 16.92 -6.55 -21.29
CA GLY A 581 15.90 -5.76 -20.61
C GLY A 581 16.00 -5.67 -19.08
N GLY A 582 16.84 -6.46 -18.41
CA GLY A 582 16.92 -6.49 -16.94
C GLY A 582 15.84 -7.33 -16.27
N SER A 583 15.53 -7.08 -15.00
CA SER A 583 14.59 -7.89 -14.21
C SER A 583 13.11 -7.60 -14.49
N GLY A 584 12.23 -8.50 -14.06
CA GLY A 584 10.78 -8.33 -14.10
C GLY A 584 10.06 -9.20 -13.07
N THR A 585 8.87 -8.79 -12.63
CA THR A 585 8.05 -9.50 -11.64
C THR A 585 6.69 -9.90 -12.20
N ALA A 586 6.27 -11.15 -11.99
CA ALA A 586 4.95 -11.65 -12.38
C ALA A 586 4.19 -12.29 -11.22
N VAL A 587 2.95 -11.87 -10.99
CA VAL A 587 2.04 -12.42 -9.98
C VAL A 587 0.83 -13.07 -10.65
N ILE A 588 0.53 -14.32 -10.31
CA ILE A 588 -0.58 -15.10 -10.87
C ILE A 588 -1.57 -15.38 -9.74
N ASN A 589 -2.64 -14.60 -9.68
CA ASN A 589 -3.74 -14.78 -8.72
C ASN A 589 -4.85 -15.68 -9.27
N GLY A 590 -5.02 -15.70 -10.59
CA GLY A 590 -6.08 -16.44 -11.27
C GLY A 590 -5.82 -16.58 -12.77
N GLY A 591 -6.89 -16.82 -13.52
CA GLY A 591 -6.80 -17.07 -14.96
C GLY A 591 -6.21 -18.44 -15.33
N TYR A 592 -5.99 -18.64 -16.62
CA TYR A 592 -5.43 -19.86 -17.20
C TYR A 592 -4.26 -19.49 -18.11
N ILE A 593 -3.16 -20.21 -18.02
CA ILE A 593 -1.98 -20.03 -18.87
C ILE A 593 -1.72 -21.35 -19.59
N HIS A 594 -1.66 -21.33 -20.92
CA HIS A 594 -1.33 -22.50 -21.74
C HIS A 594 -0.19 -22.16 -22.71
N ALA A 595 0.90 -22.92 -22.64
CA ALA A 595 2.14 -22.59 -23.34
C ALA A 595 2.81 -23.80 -23.98
N ARG A 596 3.48 -23.57 -25.12
CA ARG A 596 4.27 -24.61 -25.77
C ARG A 596 5.56 -24.93 -25.00
N GLU A 597 6.28 -23.89 -24.61
CA GLU A 597 7.54 -24.01 -23.85
C GLU A 597 7.22 -23.96 -22.35
N PHE A 598 7.67 -22.93 -21.62
CA PHE A 598 7.34 -22.78 -20.21
C PHE A 598 5.96 -22.14 -20.02
N GLY A 599 5.17 -22.61 -19.05
CA GLY A 599 3.98 -21.89 -18.61
C GLY A 599 4.35 -20.47 -18.13
N VAL A 600 5.32 -20.40 -17.22
CA VAL A 600 5.98 -19.16 -16.78
C VAL A 600 7.51 -19.37 -16.73
N GLY A 601 8.25 -18.53 -17.45
CA GLY A 601 9.72 -18.44 -17.34
C GLY A 601 10.17 -17.31 -16.41
N VAL A 602 11.29 -17.50 -15.70
CA VAL A 602 11.95 -16.46 -14.89
C VAL A 602 13.47 -16.47 -15.08
N MET A 603 14.09 -15.29 -15.17
CA MET A 603 15.54 -15.12 -15.25
C MET A 603 16.00 -13.72 -14.85
N MET A 604 17.31 -13.56 -14.61
CA MET A 604 17.99 -12.33 -14.14
C MET A 604 17.84 -12.06 -12.64
N GLU A 605 18.85 -11.39 -12.09
CA GLU A 605 18.92 -11.01 -10.68
C GLU A 605 17.80 -10.01 -10.34
N GLY A 606 17.02 -10.32 -9.30
CA GLY A 606 15.87 -9.52 -8.87
C GLY A 606 14.58 -9.74 -9.67
N SER A 607 14.52 -10.74 -10.57
CA SER A 607 13.25 -11.19 -11.15
C SER A 607 12.52 -12.18 -10.24
N SER A 608 11.19 -12.10 -10.20
CA SER A 608 10.37 -12.96 -9.33
C SER A 608 9.07 -13.43 -9.96
N VAL A 609 8.59 -14.60 -9.53
CA VAL A 609 7.31 -15.20 -9.94
C VAL A 609 6.56 -15.70 -8.70
N THR A 610 5.34 -15.22 -8.49
CA THR A 610 4.46 -15.65 -7.39
C THR A 610 3.17 -16.24 -7.93
N VAL A 611 2.88 -17.50 -7.63
CA VAL A 611 1.64 -18.20 -8.01
C VAL A 611 0.76 -18.39 -6.77
N ASN A 612 -0.32 -17.61 -6.68
CA ASN A 612 -1.33 -17.68 -5.62
C ASN A 612 -2.56 -18.48 -6.04
N GLY A 613 -2.81 -18.61 -7.35
CA GLY A 613 -4.00 -19.26 -7.90
C GLY A 613 -3.93 -19.46 -9.41
N GLY A 614 -5.07 -19.73 -10.03
CA GLY A 614 -5.16 -20.02 -11.46
C GLY A 614 -4.67 -21.42 -11.84
N VAL A 615 -4.53 -21.65 -13.15
CA VAL A 615 -3.99 -22.90 -13.72
C VAL A 615 -2.93 -22.56 -14.76
N ILE A 616 -1.82 -23.30 -14.75
CA ILE A 616 -0.69 -23.13 -15.65
C ILE A 616 -0.40 -24.49 -16.30
N GLU A 617 -0.40 -24.55 -17.63
CA GLU A 617 -0.28 -25.78 -18.42
C GLU A 617 0.83 -25.60 -19.49
N ALA A 618 1.71 -26.59 -19.61
CA ALA A 618 2.86 -26.57 -20.52
C ALA A 618 2.94 -27.87 -21.34
N ASP A 619 3.00 -27.75 -22.68
CA ASP A 619 2.93 -28.89 -23.60
C ASP A 619 4.24 -29.68 -23.76
N ASP A 620 5.39 -29.00 -23.67
CA ASP A 620 6.67 -29.53 -24.20
C ASP A 620 7.90 -29.21 -23.31
N ASN A 621 7.69 -28.55 -22.16
CA ASN A 621 8.76 -28.11 -21.26
C ASN A 621 8.22 -27.89 -19.83
N ALA A 622 9.04 -27.32 -18.94
CA ALA A 622 8.67 -27.14 -17.53
C ALA A 622 7.57 -26.07 -17.28
N VAL A 623 6.57 -26.36 -16.43
CA VAL A 623 5.43 -25.44 -16.20
C VAL A 623 5.87 -24.10 -15.61
N VAL A 624 6.74 -24.13 -14.61
CA VAL A 624 7.47 -22.95 -14.12
C VAL A 624 8.96 -23.22 -14.22
N ALA A 625 9.70 -22.33 -14.86
CA ALA A 625 11.09 -22.57 -15.24
C ALA A 625 12.01 -21.37 -14.99
N GLY A 626 13.13 -21.63 -14.33
CA GLY A 626 14.27 -20.73 -14.30
C GLY A 626 15.25 -20.97 -15.47
N ASN A 627 16.29 -20.13 -15.57
CA ASN A 627 17.29 -20.23 -16.64
C ASN A 627 18.71 -20.43 -16.11
N GLY A 628 19.28 -21.62 -16.34
CA GLY A 628 20.59 -22.05 -15.81
C GLY A 628 21.82 -21.38 -16.43
N THR A 629 21.62 -20.44 -17.37
CA THR A 629 22.73 -19.68 -17.96
C THR A 629 23.46 -18.88 -16.88
N LYS A 630 24.79 -18.97 -16.85
CA LYS A 630 25.60 -18.29 -15.83
C LYS A 630 25.38 -16.79 -15.85
N GLY A 631 24.85 -16.25 -14.75
CA GLY A 631 24.50 -14.83 -14.58
C GLY A 631 23.01 -14.53 -14.67
N TYR A 632 22.15 -15.52 -14.98
CA TYR A 632 20.70 -15.36 -15.04
C TYR A 632 19.97 -15.86 -13.77
N GLY A 633 20.74 -16.21 -12.72
CA GLY A 633 20.23 -16.45 -11.37
C GLY A 633 20.01 -15.17 -10.56
N GLY A 634 19.83 -15.31 -9.25
CA GLY A 634 19.34 -14.26 -8.36
C GLY A 634 17.81 -14.11 -8.42
N THR A 635 17.10 -15.21 -8.65
CA THR A 635 15.64 -15.26 -8.87
C THR A 635 14.88 -15.80 -7.66
N GLU A 636 13.61 -15.41 -7.53
CA GLU A 636 12.70 -15.87 -6.48
C GLU A 636 11.40 -16.45 -7.08
N ILE A 637 11.01 -17.65 -6.66
CA ILE A 637 9.80 -18.34 -7.13
C ILE A 637 8.98 -18.76 -5.90
N ASP A 638 7.73 -18.29 -5.81
CA ASP A 638 6.81 -18.62 -4.72
C ASP A 638 5.57 -19.34 -5.25
N ILE A 639 5.35 -20.59 -4.85
CA ILE A 639 4.14 -21.36 -5.18
C ILE A 639 3.28 -21.50 -3.92
N ASN A 640 2.28 -20.63 -3.81
CA ASN A 640 1.33 -20.56 -2.69
C ASN A 640 0.00 -21.25 -3.02
N GLY A 641 -0.31 -21.45 -4.29
CA GLY A 641 -1.59 -22.01 -4.75
C GLY A 641 -1.60 -22.34 -6.24
N GLY A 642 -2.80 -22.49 -6.78
CA GLY A 642 -3.02 -22.82 -8.20
C GLY A 642 -2.78 -24.29 -8.55
N THR A 643 -2.81 -24.59 -9.84
CA THR A 643 -2.49 -25.93 -10.38
C THR A 643 -1.53 -25.80 -11.56
N LEU A 644 -0.38 -26.47 -11.46
CA LEU A 644 0.65 -26.55 -12.49
C LEU A 644 0.54 -27.93 -13.16
N ILE A 645 0.47 -27.96 -14.49
CA ILE A 645 0.20 -29.16 -15.30
C ILE A 645 1.27 -29.27 -16.40
N GLY A 646 2.24 -30.17 -16.22
CA GLY A 646 3.34 -30.39 -17.16
C GLY A 646 3.10 -31.62 -18.02
N HIS A 647 3.20 -31.43 -19.34
CA HIS A 647 3.19 -32.48 -20.35
C HIS A 647 4.52 -32.51 -21.11
N ILE A 648 4.64 -33.44 -22.06
CA ILE A 648 5.77 -33.50 -23.00
C ILE A 648 5.34 -34.08 -24.35
N GLU A 649 5.67 -33.40 -25.45
CA GLU A 649 5.46 -33.94 -26.82
C GLU A 649 6.78 -34.41 -27.45
N THR A 650 7.90 -33.78 -27.12
CA THR A 650 9.19 -34.04 -27.76
C THR A 650 9.82 -35.34 -27.25
N GLY A 651 9.73 -36.39 -28.09
CA GLY A 651 10.23 -37.73 -27.75
C GLY A 651 11.71 -37.76 -27.33
N GLY A 652 11.95 -38.33 -26.13
CA GLY A 652 13.28 -38.40 -25.49
C GLY A 652 13.48 -37.39 -24.35
N TYR A 653 12.51 -36.52 -24.12
CA TYR A 653 12.34 -35.72 -22.93
C TYR A 653 11.22 -36.30 -22.05
N ILE A 654 11.11 -35.81 -20.82
CA ILE A 654 10.01 -36.08 -19.88
C ILE A 654 9.41 -34.76 -19.39
N ALA A 655 8.17 -34.79 -18.90
CA ALA A 655 7.52 -33.60 -18.37
C ALA A 655 8.23 -33.06 -17.11
N CYS A 656 8.01 -31.79 -16.79
CA CYS A 656 8.54 -31.18 -15.57
C CYS A 656 7.54 -30.20 -14.97
N GLY A 657 7.23 -30.33 -13.68
CA GLY A 657 6.37 -29.36 -12.98
C GLY A 657 7.10 -28.05 -12.75
N ILE A 658 8.21 -28.08 -12.00
CA ILE A 658 9.06 -26.90 -11.74
C ILE A 658 10.52 -27.22 -12.03
N TYR A 659 11.18 -26.37 -12.82
CA TYR A 659 12.60 -26.48 -13.17
C TYR A 659 13.39 -25.30 -12.60
N HIS A 660 14.30 -25.56 -11.67
CA HIS A 660 15.14 -24.56 -10.98
C HIS A 660 16.64 -24.82 -11.25
N PRO A 661 17.16 -24.43 -12.44
CA PRO A 661 18.56 -24.63 -12.82
C PRO A 661 19.56 -23.54 -12.42
N GLN A 662 19.16 -22.52 -11.67
CA GLN A 662 19.90 -21.29 -11.42
C GLN A 662 20.00 -20.96 -9.93
N SER A 663 21.02 -20.19 -9.53
CA SER A 663 21.08 -19.64 -8.18
C SER A 663 19.85 -18.77 -7.89
N GLY A 664 19.26 -18.93 -6.71
CA GLY A 664 17.94 -18.38 -6.41
C GLY A 664 17.19 -19.30 -5.45
N MET A 665 15.95 -18.96 -5.19
CA MET A 665 15.13 -19.57 -4.13
C MET A 665 13.77 -19.99 -4.70
N LEU A 666 13.33 -21.20 -4.36
CA LEU A 666 11.99 -21.74 -4.68
C LEU A 666 11.22 -22.08 -3.39
N ASN A 667 10.20 -21.29 -3.03
CA ASN A 667 9.24 -21.63 -1.98
C ASN A 667 8.06 -22.41 -2.58
N ILE A 668 7.64 -23.48 -1.91
CA ILE A 668 6.38 -24.17 -2.18
C ILE A 668 5.63 -24.30 -0.85
N SER A 669 4.52 -23.58 -0.71
CA SER A 669 3.64 -23.60 0.47
C SER A 669 2.24 -24.16 0.17
N GLY A 670 1.85 -24.23 -1.10
CA GLY A 670 0.55 -24.74 -1.52
C GLY A 670 0.49 -25.10 -3.01
N GLY A 671 -0.74 -25.25 -3.51
CA GLY A 671 -1.01 -25.63 -4.90
C GLY A 671 -0.84 -27.12 -5.20
N THR A 672 -1.16 -27.50 -6.44
CA THR A 672 -0.94 -28.85 -6.98
C THR A 672 0.02 -28.76 -8.17
N ILE A 673 1.06 -29.59 -8.19
CA ILE A 673 2.11 -29.62 -9.22
C ILE A 673 2.10 -31.02 -9.84
N TYR A 674 1.57 -31.16 -11.05
CA TYR A 674 1.44 -32.42 -11.77
C TYR A 674 2.39 -32.47 -12.96
N ALA A 675 3.13 -33.56 -13.11
CA ALA A 675 3.99 -33.84 -14.27
C ALA A 675 3.63 -35.22 -14.86
N ASP A 676 3.06 -35.22 -16.06
CA ASP A 676 2.65 -36.43 -16.77
C ASP A 676 3.85 -37.11 -17.43
N ASN A 677 4.19 -38.32 -16.98
CA ASN A 677 5.39 -39.04 -17.43
C ASN A 677 6.64 -38.17 -17.29
N GLY A 678 6.96 -37.75 -16.06
CA GLY A 678 8.14 -36.95 -15.76
C GLY A 678 8.37 -36.61 -14.29
N VAL A 679 9.00 -35.45 -14.03
CA VAL A 679 9.51 -35.04 -12.70
C VAL A 679 8.69 -33.90 -12.10
N GLY A 680 8.30 -34.01 -10.83
CA GLY A 680 7.49 -32.99 -10.17
C GLY A 680 8.25 -31.66 -9.97
N VAL A 681 9.40 -31.72 -9.30
CA VAL A 681 10.31 -30.57 -9.10
C VAL A 681 11.75 -31.02 -9.37
N LEU A 682 12.46 -30.29 -10.24
CA LEU A 682 13.85 -30.54 -10.60
C LEU A 682 14.74 -29.34 -10.23
N ILE A 683 15.69 -29.55 -9.33
CA ILE A 683 16.70 -28.57 -8.93
C ILE A 683 18.05 -28.93 -9.57
N ARG A 684 18.76 -27.95 -10.14
CA ARG A 684 20.18 -28.07 -10.57
C ARG A 684 21.10 -26.99 -9.99
N ALA A 685 20.54 -25.94 -9.40
CA ALA A 685 21.25 -24.94 -8.59
C ALA A 685 20.22 -24.19 -7.73
N GLY A 686 20.68 -23.43 -6.74
CA GLY A 686 19.82 -22.73 -5.79
C GLY A 686 19.17 -23.65 -4.75
N SER A 687 18.38 -23.06 -3.86
CA SER A 687 17.73 -23.78 -2.75
C SER A 687 16.20 -23.76 -2.88
N ALA A 688 15.53 -24.73 -2.25
CA ALA A 688 14.07 -24.77 -2.20
C ALA A 688 13.54 -25.05 -0.78
N ASN A 689 12.43 -24.41 -0.41
CA ASN A 689 11.69 -24.65 0.83
C ASN A 689 10.31 -25.22 0.49
N ILE A 690 10.12 -26.53 0.68
CA ILE A 690 8.85 -27.22 0.43
C ILE A 690 8.18 -27.43 1.79
N THR A 691 7.12 -26.67 2.06
CA THR A 691 6.41 -26.62 3.35
C THR A 691 4.97 -27.13 3.24
N GLY A 692 4.42 -27.17 2.03
CA GLY A 692 3.08 -27.63 1.71
C GLY A 692 2.93 -27.95 0.22
N GLY A 693 1.68 -28.01 -0.26
CA GLY A 693 1.36 -28.35 -1.64
C GLY A 693 1.34 -29.87 -1.94
N GLU A 694 0.84 -30.22 -3.12
CA GLU A 694 0.74 -31.60 -3.62
C GLU A 694 1.52 -31.76 -4.93
N ILE A 695 2.67 -32.41 -4.87
CA ILE A 695 3.54 -32.71 -6.01
C ILE A 695 3.26 -34.14 -6.49
N ILE A 696 3.02 -34.31 -7.78
CA ILE A 696 2.61 -35.58 -8.40
C ILE A 696 3.41 -35.80 -9.68
N ALA A 697 4.29 -36.79 -9.65
CA ALA A 697 4.93 -37.39 -10.82
C ALA A 697 4.20 -38.70 -11.20
N THR A 698 4.07 -38.95 -12.50
CA THR A 698 3.66 -40.27 -13.06
C THR A 698 4.74 -40.79 -14.00
N GLY A 699 4.67 -42.06 -14.38
CA GLY A 699 5.58 -42.70 -15.35
C GLY A 699 6.83 -43.32 -14.71
N ILE A 700 7.61 -44.02 -15.53
CA ILE A 700 8.78 -44.82 -15.12
C ILE A 700 9.90 -44.76 -16.17
N GLY A 701 11.16 -44.92 -15.73
CA GLY A 701 12.36 -44.84 -16.58
C GLY A 701 13.01 -43.45 -16.59
N ASP A 702 13.71 -43.10 -17.68
CA ASP A 702 14.50 -41.86 -17.79
C ASP A 702 14.19 -41.05 -19.05
N GLY A 703 14.26 -39.71 -18.95
CA GLY A 703 14.27 -38.80 -20.09
C GLY A 703 14.94 -37.47 -19.76
N LYS A 704 15.14 -36.60 -20.75
CA LYS A 704 15.76 -35.29 -20.55
C LYS A 704 14.77 -34.25 -20.02
N VAL A 705 15.28 -33.23 -19.35
CA VAL A 705 14.51 -32.03 -18.92
C VAL A 705 15.33 -30.79 -19.23
N GLY A 706 14.68 -29.77 -19.82
CA GLY A 706 15.33 -28.53 -20.24
C GLY A 706 16.44 -28.76 -21.27
N ASP A 707 17.53 -28.01 -21.15
CA ASP A 707 18.68 -28.03 -22.06
C ASP A 707 19.71 -29.14 -21.76
N SER A 708 19.58 -29.86 -20.63
CA SER A 708 20.53 -30.93 -20.29
C SER A 708 20.41 -32.15 -21.20
N THR A 709 21.57 -32.75 -21.49
CA THR A 709 21.65 -34.02 -22.22
C THR A 709 21.67 -35.25 -21.30
N VAL A 710 21.79 -35.06 -19.99
CA VAL A 710 21.75 -36.12 -18.98
C VAL A 710 20.29 -36.54 -18.75
N PRO A 711 19.94 -37.82 -18.88
CA PRO A 711 18.61 -38.31 -18.52
C PRO A 711 18.36 -38.21 -17.01
N SER A 712 17.11 -37.96 -16.64
CA SER A 712 16.59 -37.86 -15.29
C SER A 712 15.41 -38.81 -15.12
N GLY A 713 15.25 -39.38 -13.92
CA GLY A 713 14.14 -40.27 -13.59
C GLY A 713 12.84 -39.52 -13.24
N HIS A 714 11.73 -40.27 -13.20
CA HIS A 714 10.37 -39.75 -12.99
C HIS A 714 10.05 -39.50 -11.50
N TYR A 715 10.88 -38.72 -10.80
CA TYR A 715 10.79 -38.52 -9.36
C TYR A 715 9.80 -37.42 -8.95
N GLY A 716 9.29 -37.48 -7.71
CA GLY A 716 8.53 -36.37 -7.12
C GLY A 716 9.38 -35.10 -6.98
N VAL A 717 10.55 -35.21 -6.36
CA VAL A 717 11.58 -34.16 -6.33
C VAL A 717 12.96 -34.75 -6.63
N LEU A 718 13.71 -34.11 -7.52
CA LEU A 718 15.08 -34.50 -7.91
C LEU A 718 16.05 -33.33 -7.71
N PHE A 719 17.17 -33.60 -7.02
CA PHE A 719 18.35 -32.73 -7.05
C PHE A 719 19.39 -33.34 -8.01
N ASP A 720 19.60 -32.70 -9.16
CA ASP A 720 20.53 -33.17 -10.20
C ASP A 720 21.88 -32.45 -10.11
N THR A 721 22.78 -33.06 -9.35
CA THR A 721 24.20 -32.71 -9.27
C THR A 721 24.96 -33.08 -10.55
N SER A 722 24.51 -34.13 -11.26
CA SER A 722 25.23 -34.76 -12.37
C SER A 722 25.28 -33.92 -13.65
N SER A 723 24.29 -33.06 -13.88
CA SER A 723 24.26 -32.14 -15.03
C SER A 723 25.26 -30.98 -14.90
N GLY A 724 25.83 -30.72 -13.73
CA GLY A 724 26.96 -29.80 -13.54
C GLY A 724 26.68 -28.32 -13.86
N TYR A 725 25.51 -27.80 -13.49
CA TYR A 725 25.12 -26.42 -13.80
C TYR A 725 25.93 -25.40 -12.99
N GLY A 726 26.57 -24.45 -13.70
CA GLY A 726 27.57 -23.54 -13.14
C GLY A 726 27.07 -22.43 -12.20
N GLY A 727 25.82 -22.52 -11.73
CA GLY A 727 25.26 -21.69 -10.67
C GLY A 727 25.20 -22.38 -9.30
N MET A 728 25.49 -23.68 -9.23
CA MET A 728 25.35 -24.50 -8.02
C MET A 728 26.41 -24.15 -6.95
N THR A 729 26.02 -24.18 -5.68
CA THR A 729 26.91 -23.93 -4.53
C THR A 729 26.79 -25.02 -3.46
N ASP A 730 27.77 -25.15 -2.56
CA ASP A 730 27.72 -26.08 -1.41
C ASP A 730 26.75 -25.66 -0.30
N GLN A 731 25.93 -24.62 -0.51
CA GLN A 731 24.82 -24.23 0.36
C GLN A 731 23.45 -24.51 -0.28
N ASP A 732 23.44 -25.00 -1.53
CA ASP A 732 22.22 -25.33 -2.27
C ASP A 732 21.60 -26.62 -1.72
N VAL A 733 20.37 -26.51 -1.21
CA VAL A 733 19.65 -27.58 -0.50
C VAL A 733 18.13 -27.46 -0.68
N VAL A 734 17.45 -28.61 -0.72
CA VAL A 734 15.98 -28.71 -0.70
C VAL A 734 15.54 -29.09 0.72
N LYS A 735 14.78 -28.23 1.38
CA LYS A 735 14.25 -28.45 2.73
C LYS A 735 12.77 -28.81 2.65
N ILE A 736 12.41 -30.03 3.05
CA ILE A 736 11.05 -30.55 2.99
C ILE A 736 10.49 -30.67 4.42
N SER A 737 9.33 -30.06 4.65
CA SER A 737 8.75 -29.89 5.98
C SER A 737 7.23 -29.66 5.89
N GLY A 738 6.60 -29.40 7.05
CA GLY A 738 5.16 -29.12 7.11
C GLY A 738 4.31 -30.28 6.60
N ASN A 739 3.36 -30.00 5.71
CA ASN A 739 2.34 -30.93 5.24
C ASN A 739 2.44 -31.25 3.73
N ALA A 740 3.60 -31.01 3.10
CA ALA A 740 3.82 -31.29 1.68
C ALA A 740 3.52 -32.77 1.34
N SER A 741 2.80 -33.02 0.25
CA SER A 741 2.50 -34.37 -0.25
C SER A 741 3.24 -34.61 -1.57
N ILE A 742 4.09 -35.63 -1.63
CA ILE A 742 4.97 -35.90 -2.77
C ILE A 742 4.72 -37.33 -3.27
N LYS A 743 4.05 -37.44 -4.41
CA LYS A 743 3.58 -38.69 -5.03
C LYS A 743 4.33 -38.93 -6.33
N SER A 744 4.69 -40.18 -6.56
CA SER A 744 5.57 -40.64 -7.64
C SER A 744 5.43 -42.16 -7.78
N GLU A 745 5.54 -42.67 -9.02
CA GLU A 745 5.56 -44.12 -9.30
C GLU A 745 6.98 -44.71 -9.16
N GLU A 746 8.01 -43.91 -9.48
CA GLU A 746 9.40 -44.08 -9.03
C GLU A 746 9.59 -43.47 -7.61
N PRO A 747 10.77 -43.49 -6.96
CA PRO A 747 10.96 -42.87 -5.65
C PRO A 747 10.48 -41.42 -5.53
N SER A 748 9.91 -41.04 -4.39
CA SER A 748 9.40 -39.68 -4.17
C SER A 748 10.49 -38.62 -4.18
N LEU A 749 11.70 -38.98 -3.76
CA LEU A 749 12.88 -38.10 -3.68
C LEU A 749 14.11 -38.80 -4.25
N SER A 750 15.01 -38.05 -4.89
CA SER A 750 16.30 -38.57 -5.37
C SER A 750 17.37 -37.47 -5.50
N VAL A 751 18.64 -37.87 -5.40
CA VAL A 751 19.82 -37.06 -5.73
C VAL A 751 20.67 -37.87 -6.71
N THR A 752 21.19 -37.25 -7.77
CA THR A 752 21.90 -38.00 -8.83
C THR A 752 23.26 -38.56 -8.43
N ASP A 753 23.88 -38.02 -7.39
CA ASP A 753 25.01 -38.64 -6.70
C ASP A 753 24.56 -39.00 -5.27
N SER A 754 24.69 -40.27 -4.89
CA SER A 754 24.24 -40.78 -3.59
C SER A 754 25.12 -40.32 -2.42
N ASP A 755 26.36 -39.91 -2.68
CA ASP A 755 27.21 -39.32 -1.64
C ASP A 755 26.76 -37.88 -1.29
N ASP A 756 25.95 -37.26 -2.16
CA ASP A 756 25.34 -35.92 -2.01
C ASP A 756 23.92 -35.95 -1.39
N ASN A 757 23.47 -37.03 -0.72
CA ASN A 757 22.14 -37.08 -0.10
C ASN A 757 21.81 -35.89 0.84
N HIS A 758 22.83 -35.23 1.41
CA HIS A 758 22.70 -34.02 2.22
C HIS A 758 22.06 -32.81 1.47
N ARG A 759 21.92 -32.89 0.14
CA ARG A 759 21.23 -31.90 -0.70
C ARG A 759 19.70 -31.90 -0.51
N ILE A 760 19.14 -32.89 0.18
CA ILE A 760 17.71 -32.92 0.55
C ILE A 760 17.58 -33.18 2.05
N GLU A 761 16.98 -32.24 2.78
CA GLU A 761 16.70 -32.32 4.22
C GLU A 761 15.20 -32.53 4.45
N VAL A 762 14.80 -33.73 4.86
CA VAL A 762 13.39 -34.08 5.12
C VAL A 762 13.08 -34.05 6.62
N SER A 763 12.08 -33.27 7.01
CA SER A 763 11.63 -33.13 8.41
C SER A 763 10.10 -32.98 8.57
N GLY A 764 9.35 -33.32 7.53
CA GLY A 764 7.88 -33.29 7.48
C GLY A 764 7.37 -33.79 6.13
N GLY A 765 6.06 -33.77 5.92
CA GLY A 765 5.41 -34.22 4.68
C GLY A 765 5.03 -35.71 4.61
N THR A 766 4.46 -36.09 3.46
CA THR A 766 3.93 -37.44 3.14
C THR A 766 4.37 -37.86 1.74
N PHE A 767 4.88 -39.09 1.59
CA PHE A 767 5.61 -39.56 0.42
C PHE A 767 5.05 -40.89 -0.10
N SER A 768 5.05 -41.12 -1.42
CA SER A 768 4.66 -42.42 -2.02
C SER A 768 5.71 -43.54 -1.85
N SER A 769 6.97 -43.19 -1.56
CA SER A 769 8.06 -44.14 -1.29
C SER A 769 8.74 -43.84 0.03
N ASN A 770 9.55 -44.79 0.51
CA ASN A 770 10.42 -44.55 1.64
C ASN A 770 11.45 -43.46 1.29
N VAL A 771 11.70 -42.54 2.23
CA VAL A 771 12.60 -41.39 2.09
C VAL A 771 13.66 -41.33 3.20
N LYS A 772 13.82 -42.41 3.99
CA LYS A 772 14.62 -42.42 5.22
C LYS A 772 16.05 -41.88 5.06
N ASP A 773 16.69 -42.09 3.91
CA ASP A 773 18.07 -41.68 3.66
C ASP A 773 18.26 -40.15 3.45
N PHE A 774 17.15 -39.39 3.47
CA PHE A 774 17.10 -37.91 3.44
C PHE A 774 16.52 -37.30 4.73
N VAL A 775 16.14 -38.12 5.71
CA VAL A 775 15.46 -37.64 6.93
C VAL A 775 16.47 -37.10 7.95
N VAL A 776 16.24 -35.89 8.46
CA VAL A 776 17.12 -35.24 9.44
C VAL A 776 17.11 -35.95 10.79
N GLU A 777 18.21 -35.82 11.56
CA GLU A 777 18.35 -36.47 12.86
C GLU A 777 17.20 -36.11 13.83
N GLY A 778 16.84 -37.04 14.72
CA GLY A 778 15.64 -36.95 15.56
C GLY A 778 14.35 -37.38 14.85
N ASN A 779 14.38 -37.72 13.56
CA ASN A 779 13.20 -38.09 12.78
C ASN A 779 13.41 -39.39 12.00
N THR A 780 12.32 -40.05 11.62
CA THR A 780 12.34 -41.23 10.74
C THR A 780 11.09 -41.31 9.87
N ALA A 781 11.19 -41.98 8.72
CA ALA A 781 10.05 -42.27 7.87
C ALA A 781 9.34 -43.54 8.37
N VAL A 782 8.01 -43.49 8.50
CA VAL A 782 7.14 -44.62 8.88
C VAL A 782 6.00 -44.80 7.88
N GLU A 783 5.59 -46.04 7.62
CA GLU A 783 4.52 -46.38 6.69
C GLU A 783 3.14 -46.21 7.36
N ASP A 784 2.19 -45.55 6.67
CA ASP A 784 0.83 -45.29 7.14
C ASP A 784 -0.16 -46.43 6.79
N GLU A 785 -1.42 -46.33 7.20
CA GLU A 785 -2.45 -47.35 6.91
C GLU A 785 -2.79 -47.48 5.41
N ASN A 786 -2.31 -46.58 4.56
CA ASN A 786 -2.55 -46.53 3.11
C ASN A 786 -1.31 -46.96 2.29
N GLY A 787 -0.15 -47.15 2.91
CA GLY A 787 1.13 -47.45 2.24
C GLY A 787 1.97 -46.22 1.85
N ASN A 788 1.60 -45.01 2.30
CA ASN A 788 2.45 -43.82 2.18
C ASN A 788 3.48 -43.78 3.32
N PHE A 789 4.58 -43.08 3.13
CA PHE A 789 5.55 -42.80 4.18
C PHE A 789 5.33 -41.40 4.76
N VAL A 790 5.19 -41.30 6.08
CA VAL A 790 5.09 -40.03 6.82
C VAL A 790 6.29 -39.86 7.74
N ILE A 791 6.64 -38.62 8.06
CA ILE A 791 7.74 -38.32 8.99
C ILE A 791 7.22 -38.30 10.42
N ALA A 792 7.90 -39.04 11.30
CA ALA A 792 7.64 -39.11 12.73
C ALA A 792 8.94 -38.95 13.53
N ALA A 793 8.82 -38.55 14.80
CA ALA A 793 9.93 -38.54 15.74
C ALA A 793 10.56 -39.93 15.86
N ASP A 794 11.89 -40.02 15.75
CA ASP A 794 12.61 -41.27 15.94
C ASP A 794 12.72 -41.60 17.44
N PRO A 795 12.14 -42.72 17.93
CA PRO A 795 12.21 -43.09 19.34
C PRO A 795 13.64 -43.38 19.85
N GLU A 796 14.63 -43.60 18.96
CA GLU A 796 16.03 -43.75 19.37
C GLU A 796 16.73 -42.38 19.53
N THR A 797 16.75 -41.54 18.50
CA THR A 797 17.49 -40.26 18.49
C THR A 797 16.74 -39.07 19.10
N ALA A 798 15.42 -38.93 18.94
CA ALA A 798 14.67 -37.75 19.39
C ALA A 798 14.65 -37.56 20.92
N VAL A 799 14.83 -36.32 21.37
CA VAL A 799 14.68 -35.89 22.78
C VAL A 799 13.27 -35.38 23.05
N ALA A 800 12.73 -34.55 22.15
CA ALA A 800 11.40 -33.96 22.27
C ALA A 800 10.62 -34.11 20.96
N GLU A 801 9.30 -34.04 21.05
CA GLU A 801 8.37 -34.08 19.91
C GLU A 801 7.45 -32.85 19.93
N MET A 802 7.14 -32.31 18.74
CA MET A 802 6.05 -31.36 18.52
C MET A 802 5.35 -31.72 17.22
N ASN A 803 4.02 -31.88 17.26
CA ASN A 803 3.18 -32.22 16.09
C ASN A 803 3.68 -33.45 15.29
N GLY A 804 4.17 -34.49 15.96
CA GLY A 804 4.74 -35.68 15.34
C GLY A 804 6.21 -35.55 14.90
N LYS A 805 6.76 -34.33 14.77
CA LYS A 805 8.17 -34.09 14.43
C LYS A 805 9.06 -34.19 15.67
N GLY A 806 10.19 -34.89 15.54
CA GLY A 806 11.20 -35.03 16.59
C GLY A 806 12.31 -33.97 16.52
N TYR A 807 12.92 -33.71 17.67
CA TYR A 807 13.96 -32.69 17.90
C TYR A 807 15.07 -33.27 18.79
N MET A 808 16.31 -32.79 18.64
CA MET A 808 17.49 -33.34 19.34
C MET A 808 17.72 -32.72 20.72
N SER A 809 17.07 -31.59 21.02
CA SER A 809 16.95 -31.01 22.37
C SER A 809 15.53 -30.49 22.64
N LEU A 810 15.20 -30.23 23.91
CA LEU A 810 13.91 -29.63 24.27
C LEU A 810 13.87 -28.13 23.90
N GLN A 811 15.00 -27.43 24.00
CA GLN A 811 15.13 -26.03 23.59
C GLN A 811 14.95 -25.84 22.09
N GLU A 812 15.39 -26.77 21.24
CA GLU A 812 15.09 -26.75 19.79
C GLU A 812 13.58 -26.80 19.52
N ALA A 813 12.86 -27.73 20.14
CA ALA A 813 11.40 -27.86 19.96
C ALA A 813 10.67 -26.58 20.40
N ILE A 814 11.07 -26.00 21.53
CA ILE A 814 10.52 -24.72 22.05
C ILE A 814 10.86 -23.54 21.14
N THR A 815 12.07 -23.53 20.55
CA THR A 815 12.47 -22.47 19.60
C THR A 815 11.69 -22.58 18.28
N ALA A 816 11.41 -23.80 17.82
CA ALA A 816 10.64 -24.06 16.61
C ALA A 816 9.13 -23.78 16.75
N ALA A 817 8.61 -23.64 17.97
CA ALA A 817 7.20 -23.28 18.23
C ALA A 817 6.87 -21.81 17.92
N GLY A 818 7.86 -20.91 17.96
CA GLY A 818 7.67 -19.49 17.67
C GLY A 818 6.71 -18.79 18.64
N THR A 819 5.63 -18.20 18.10
CA THR A 819 4.62 -17.44 18.86
C THR A 819 3.32 -18.19 19.12
N ASP A 820 3.09 -19.29 18.42
CA ASP A 820 1.80 -19.98 18.43
C ASP A 820 1.68 -20.97 19.61
N ALA A 821 0.44 -21.36 19.92
CA ALA A 821 0.16 -22.28 21.01
C ALA A 821 0.60 -23.72 20.66
N ALA A 822 1.76 -24.13 21.13
CA ALA A 822 2.38 -25.40 20.80
C ALA A 822 2.24 -26.45 21.92
N ALA A 823 2.03 -27.71 21.52
CA ALA A 823 2.14 -28.86 22.40
C ALA A 823 3.49 -29.57 22.14
N VAL A 824 4.37 -29.53 23.15
CA VAL A 824 5.70 -30.16 23.12
C VAL A 824 5.72 -31.31 24.13
N LYS A 825 6.29 -32.45 23.75
CA LYS A 825 6.38 -33.65 24.58
C LYS A 825 7.83 -34.06 24.78
N LEU A 826 8.26 -34.26 26.02
CA LEU A 826 9.59 -34.81 26.30
C LEU A 826 9.55 -36.35 26.18
N LEU A 827 10.41 -36.93 25.36
CA LEU A 827 10.37 -38.36 25.01
C LEU A 827 11.24 -39.23 25.92
N LYS A 828 12.33 -38.69 26.45
CA LYS A 828 13.31 -39.42 27.26
C LYS A 828 13.98 -38.55 28.33
N ASN A 829 14.72 -39.18 29.24
CA ASN A 829 15.42 -38.49 30.31
C ASN A 829 16.51 -37.57 29.74
N THR A 830 16.42 -36.28 30.07
CA THR A 830 17.21 -35.22 29.42
C THR A 830 17.88 -34.34 30.46
N LYS A 831 19.13 -33.95 30.20
CA LYS A 831 19.91 -33.03 31.04
C LYS A 831 20.18 -31.72 30.31
N GLU A 832 19.38 -30.70 30.59
CA GLU A 832 19.28 -29.47 29.80
C GLU A 832 18.83 -28.29 30.68
N ASP A 833 19.28 -27.07 30.37
CA ASP A 833 18.82 -25.83 31.00
C ASP A 833 17.88 -25.12 30.01
N VAL A 834 16.57 -25.06 30.28
CA VAL A 834 15.55 -24.65 29.30
C VAL A 834 15.02 -23.23 29.57
N VAL A 835 14.80 -22.46 28.50
CA VAL A 835 14.20 -21.12 28.53
C VAL A 835 12.97 -21.08 27.63
N ILE A 836 11.83 -20.67 28.20
CA ILE A 836 10.65 -20.24 27.42
C ILE A 836 10.78 -18.73 27.19
N PRO A 837 10.86 -18.24 25.93
CA PRO A 837 10.94 -16.82 25.65
C PRO A 837 9.59 -16.11 25.86
N GLU A 838 9.62 -14.79 26.06
CA GLU A 838 8.46 -13.95 26.37
C GLU A 838 7.30 -14.08 25.38
N SER A 839 7.61 -14.28 24.09
CA SER A 839 6.63 -14.38 23.01
C SER A 839 6.02 -15.76 22.80
N ALA A 840 6.48 -16.80 23.52
CA ALA A 840 6.07 -18.19 23.27
C ALA A 840 4.89 -18.63 24.16
N ASN A 841 4.13 -19.61 23.66
CA ASN A 841 2.99 -20.22 24.34
C ASN A 841 3.09 -21.75 24.29
N ILE A 842 3.73 -22.33 25.32
CA ILE A 842 4.15 -23.74 25.33
C ILE A 842 3.34 -24.55 26.34
N THR A 843 2.67 -25.61 25.87
CA THR A 843 2.23 -26.73 26.73
C THR A 843 3.26 -27.85 26.65
N LEU A 844 3.92 -28.14 27.77
CA LEU A 844 4.93 -29.20 27.90
C LEU A 844 4.36 -30.42 28.63
N GLU A 845 4.34 -31.57 27.97
CA GLU A 845 4.07 -32.88 28.60
C GLU A 845 5.39 -33.53 29.03
N ILE A 846 5.50 -33.89 30.31
CA ILE A 846 6.54 -34.82 30.80
C ILE A 846 5.88 -36.16 31.16
N PRO A 847 6.05 -37.23 30.35
CA PRO A 847 5.43 -38.54 30.61
C PRO A 847 5.88 -39.22 31.91
N GLU A 848 5.08 -40.18 32.38
CA GLU A 848 5.40 -40.97 33.59
C GLU A 848 6.75 -41.70 33.44
N ASN A 849 7.63 -41.58 34.44
CA ASN A 849 9.02 -42.06 34.45
C ASN A 849 10.02 -41.26 33.58
N VAL A 850 9.62 -40.17 32.92
CA VAL A 850 10.53 -39.25 32.22
C VAL A 850 10.97 -38.13 33.17
N THR A 851 12.26 -37.79 33.16
CA THR A 851 12.84 -36.74 33.99
C THR A 851 13.60 -35.71 33.15
N LEU A 852 13.27 -34.43 33.33
CA LEU A 852 14.10 -33.29 32.91
C LEU A 852 14.96 -32.85 34.10
N THR A 853 16.28 -32.80 33.93
CA THR A 853 17.22 -32.34 34.96
C THR A 853 18.06 -31.18 34.43
N ASN A 854 18.34 -30.18 35.27
CA ASN A 854 19.16 -29.04 34.85
C ASN A 854 20.60 -29.46 34.44
N ALA A 855 21.20 -28.74 33.50
CA ALA A 855 22.61 -28.90 33.15
C ALA A 855 23.54 -28.13 34.11
N SER A 856 23.28 -26.84 34.31
CA SER A 856 24.08 -25.88 35.11
C SER A 856 23.28 -24.69 35.67
N GLY A 857 22.14 -24.38 35.07
CA GLY A 857 21.24 -23.27 35.36
C GLY A 857 19.97 -23.72 36.08
N HIS A 858 18.88 -22.97 35.87
CA HIS A 858 17.54 -23.40 36.24
C HIS A 858 17.07 -24.49 35.27
N THR A 859 16.25 -25.44 35.73
CA THR A 859 15.78 -26.51 34.84
C THR A 859 14.83 -25.96 33.79
N ILE A 860 13.88 -25.10 34.20
CA ILE A 860 13.09 -24.24 33.33
C ILE A 860 13.12 -22.80 33.84
N THR A 861 13.36 -21.84 32.94
CA THR A 861 13.11 -20.41 33.13
C THR A 861 11.98 -19.99 32.19
N ASN A 862 10.80 -19.61 32.71
CA ASN A 862 9.69 -19.13 31.90
C ASN A 862 9.59 -17.60 31.91
N ASN A 863 9.59 -16.99 30.73
CA ASN A 863 9.30 -15.57 30.54
C ASN A 863 7.98 -15.34 29.78
N GLY A 864 7.43 -16.37 29.13
CA GLY A 864 6.21 -16.29 28.30
C GLY A 864 5.02 -17.00 28.93
N THR A 865 4.18 -17.63 28.10
CA THR A 865 3.06 -18.48 28.57
C THR A 865 3.49 -19.94 28.60
N PHE A 866 3.37 -20.59 29.75
CA PHE A 866 3.82 -21.95 29.99
C PHE A 866 2.74 -22.78 30.69
N LYS A 867 2.46 -23.97 30.17
CA LYS A 867 1.64 -24.99 30.82
C LYS A 867 2.44 -26.27 30.97
N LEU A 868 2.46 -26.84 32.17
CA LEU A 868 3.08 -28.14 32.46
C LEU A 868 2.01 -29.21 32.69
N THR A 869 2.19 -30.36 32.07
CA THR A 869 1.30 -31.53 32.21
C THR A 869 2.10 -32.83 32.35
N GLY A 870 1.41 -33.93 32.63
CA GLY A 870 1.98 -35.27 32.68
C GLY A 870 2.22 -35.77 34.12
N LYS A 871 3.19 -36.67 34.26
CA LYS A 871 3.53 -37.38 35.52
C LYS A 871 5.02 -37.68 35.68
N GLY A 872 5.86 -37.05 34.88
CA GLY A 872 7.30 -37.19 35.01
C GLY A 872 7.85 -36.32 36.14
N THR A 873 9.11 -35.93 36.02
CA THR A 873 9.78 -35.09 37.01
C THR A 873 10.57 -33.97 36.36
N ILE A 874 10.48 -32.75 36.93
CA ILE A 874 11.43 -31.67 36.73
C ILE A 874 12.31 -31.59 37.98
N ASP A 875 13.60 -31.85 37.83
CA ASP A 875 14.57 -31.87 38.91
C ASP A 875 15.63 -30.78 38.73
N ASN A 876 16.08 -30.18 39.82
CA ASN A 876 17.28 -29.35 39.83
C ASN A 876 18.32 -29.88 40.82
N THR A 877 19.52 -30.13 40.31
CA THR A 877 20.64 -30.72 41.05
C THR A 877 21.69 -29.71 41.46
N THR A 878 21.53 -28.43 41.12
CA THR A 878 22.57 -27.39 41.20
C THR A 878 22.26 -26.34 42.28
N HIS A 879 23.30 -25.82 42.95
CA HIS A 879 23.12 -24.83 44.01
C HIS A 879 22.66 -23.47 43.46
N ALA A 880 21.78 -22.79 44.20
CA ALA A 880 21.20 -21.50 43.83
C ALA A 880 20.40 -21.54 42.50
N ARG A 881 19.75 -22.66 42.20
CA ARG A 881 18.91 -22.88 41.00
C ARG A 881 17.65 -23.68 41.34
N GLY A 882 16.53 -23.37 40.66
CA GLY A 882 15.24 -24.04 40.85
C GLY A 882 14.88 -24.99 39.71
N ALA A 883 13.89 -25.84 39.97
CA ALA A 883 13.24 -26.66 38.95
C ALA A 883 12.41 -25.77 38.00
N LEU A 884 11.73 -24.76 38.55
CA LEU A 884 11.03 -23.74 37.78
C LEU A 884 11.35 -22.35 38.34
N VAL A 885 11.70 -21.43 37.44
CA VAL A 885 11.76 -19.99 37.70
C VAL A 885 10.80 -19.31 36.73
N ASN A 886 9.74 -18.70 37.24
CA ASN A 886 8.70 -18.09 36.43
C ASN A 886 8.68 -16.57 36.57
N TYR A 887 8.83 -15.86 35.46
CA TYR A 887 8.61 -14.41 35.32
C TYR A 887 7.37 -14.11 34.45
N GLY A 888 6.97 -15.05 33.59
CA GLY A 888 5.75 -14.96 32.79
C GLY A 888 4.51 -15.57 33.47
N THR A 889 3.64 -16.21 32.67
CA THR A 889 2.44 -16.92 33.16
C THR A 889 2.64 -18.43 33.13
N ALA A 890 2.43 -19.12 34.26
CA ALA A 890 2.62 -20.56 34.40
C ALA A 890 1.37 -21.29 34.94
N VAL A 891 0.99 -22.42 34.33
CA VAL A 891 -0.06 -23.31 34.83
C VAL A 891 0.49 -24.72 34.99
N LEU A 892 0.53 -25.24 36.21
CA LEU A 892 0.99 -26.59 36.52
C LEU A 892 -0.22 -27.51 36.76
N GLU A 893 -0.41 -28.50 35.88
CA GLU A 893 -1.52 -29.45 35.87
C GLU A 893 -0.99 -30.89 35.71
N GLY A 894 -0.19 -31.32 36.70
CA GLY A 894 0.57 -32.58 36.68
C GLY A 894 2.07 -32.40 36.91
N THR A 895 2.81 -33.50 36.81
CA THR A 895 4.27 -33.61 36.97
C THR A 895 4.81 -33.27 38.38
N THR A 896 5.88 -33.95 38.79
CA THR A 896 6.59 -33.68 40.04
C THR A 896 7.69 -32.63 39.84
N LEU A 897 7.81 -31.64 40.71
CA LEU A 897 8.91 -30.66 40.74
C LEU A 897 9.72 -30.85 42.03
N THR A 898 11.04 -30.98 41.93
CA THR A 898 11.89 -31.27 43.09
C THR A 898 13.33 -30.76 42.95
N ARG A 899 14.12 -30.93 44.03
CA ARG A 899 15.57 -30.72 44.08
C ARG A 899 16.22 -31.96 44.70
N SER A 900 16.45 -33.00 43.91
CA SER A 900 16.88 -34.33 44.37
C SER A 900 18.21 -34.29 45.15
N ALA A 901 19.10 -33.36 44.76
CA ALA A 901 20.42 -33.14 45.36
C ALA A 901 20.44 -32.08 46.48
N GLU A 902 19.28 -31.73 47.05
CA GLU A 902 19.17 -30.84 48.22
C GLU A 902 20.04 -31.35 49.39
N ALA A 903 20.91 -30.47 49.90
CA ALA A 903 21.96 -30.81 50.86
C ALA A 903 21.90 -30.04 52.19
N SER A 904 20.94 -29.12 52.37
CA SER A 904 20.84 -28.31 53.59
C SER A 904 20.65 -29.12 54.86
N THR A 905 21.16 -28.60 55.99
CA THR A 905 21.15 -29.27 57.31
C THR A 905 20.49 -28.45 58.41
N SER A 906 20.32 -27.14 58.19
CA SER A 906 19.65 -26.20 59.09
C SER A 906 19.24 -24.93 58.36
N ALA A 907 18.41 -24.09 58.98
CA ALA A 907 18.03 -22.76 58.48
C ALA A 907 19.21 -21.79 58.25
N THR A 908 20.43 -22.16 58.68
CA THR A 908 21.66 -21.38 58.49
C THR A 908 22.77 -22.12 57.73
N ASP A 909 22.58 -23.39 57.37
CA ASP A 909 23.54 -24.18 56.59
C ASP A 909 22.87 -24.85 55.38
N ASN A 910 23.25 -24.37 54.20
CA ASN A 910 22.75 -24.85 52.91
C ASN A 910 23.44 -26.13 52.40
N GLY A 911 24.44 -26.65 53.13
CA GLY A 911 25.20 -27.85 52.77
C GLY A 911 25.96 -27.77 51.44
N GLY A 912 26.11 -26.57 50.87
CA GLY A 912 26.62 -26.33 49.52
C GLY A 912 25.63 -26.60 48.39
N ASN A 913 24.38 -27.01 48.67
CA ASN A 913 23.35 -27.20 47.64
C ASN A 913 21.92 -27.02 48.17
N SER A 914 21.50 -25.77 48.37
CA SER A 914 20.10 -25.39 48.57
C SER A 914 19.65 -24.28 47.62
N TRP A 915 18.35 -24.25 47.29
CA TRP A 915 17.59 -23.12 46.76
C TRP A 915 16.07 -23.43 46.80
N TYR A 916 15.23 -22.51 46.33
CA TYR A 916 13.82 -22.79 46.06
C TYR A 916 13.66 -23.91 45.02
N VAL A 917 12.62 -24.73 45.12
CA VAL A 917 12.23 -25.62 44.00
C VAL A 917 11.52 -24.80 42.93
N ILE A 918 10.60 -23.92 43.35
CA ILE A 918 9.91 -22.96 42.50
C ILE A 918 10.17 -21.53 42.98
N TYR A 919 10.63 -20.67 42.08
CA TYR A 919 10.55 -19.22 42.24
C TYR A 919 9.48 -18.67 41.29
N ASN A 920 8.55 -17.89 41.82
CA ASN A 920 7.54 -17.18 41.04
C ASN A 920 7.67 -15.66 41.24
N GLY A 921 8.03 -14.97 40.17
CA GLY A 921 7.98 -13.51 40.01
C GLY A 921 6.84 -13.02 39.11
N GLY A 922 6.18 -13.91 38.38
CA GLY A 922 5.05 -13.60 37.51
C GLY A 922 3.72 -14.18 38.02
N GLU A 923 2.87 -14.64 37.10
CA GLU A 923 1.60 -15.30 37.44
C GLU A 923 1.74 -16.83 37.42
N MET A 924 1.25 -17.53 38.45
CA MET A 924 1.31 -18.98 38.54
C MET A 924 0.02 -19.59 39.11
N THR A 925 -0.44 -20.69 38.51
CA THR A 925 -1.50 -21.55 39.06
C THR A 925 -0.99 -22.99 39.21
N ILE A 926 -1.20 -23.59 40.39
CA ILE A 926 -0.91 -25.00 40.70
C ILE A 926 -2.23 -25.72 40.91
N THR A 927 -2.50 -26.75 40.11
CA THR A 927 -3.79 -27.45 40.08
C THR A 927 -3.64 -28.94 39.75
N GLY A 928 -4.76 -29.67 39.73
CA GLY A 928 -4.81 -31.10 39.40
C GLY A 928 -3.97 -31.93 40.36
N THR A 929 -2.96 -32.63 39.82
CA THR A 929 -2.05 -33.52 40.55
C THR A 929 -0.58 -33.17 40.29
N THR A 930 -0.24 -31.88 40.30
CA THR A 930 1.18 -31.45 40.41
C THR A 930 1.69 -31.75 41.82
N ASP A 931 2.88 -32.34 41.93
CA ASP A 931 3.55 -32.57 43.21
C ASP A 931 4.79 -31.67 43.29
N VAL A 932 4.88 -30.79 44.28
CA VAL A 932 6.07 -29.96 44.54
C VAL A 932 6.69 -30.44 45.85
N VAL A 933 7.85 -31.09 45.80
CA VAL A 933 8.37 -31.85 46.95
C VAL A 933 9.85 -31.60 47.23
N ASN A 934 10.19 -31.36 48.49
CA ASN A 934 11.57 -31.28 48.98
C ASN A 934 11.66 -31.61 50.49
N LYS A 935 12.89 -31.76 50.97
CA LYS A 935 13.28 -32.12 52.35
C LYS A 935 14.27 -31.12 52.95
N GLY A 936 14.34 -29.92 52.38
CA GLY A 936 15.33 -28.91 52.72
C GLY A 936 15.07 -28.23 54.06
N TYR A 937 16.14 -27.72 54.67
CA TYR A 937 16.15 -26.99 55.95
C TYR A 937 16.43 -25.49 55.78
N TYR A 938 16.93 -25.05 54.63
CA TYR A 938 17.51 -23.71 54.43
C TYR A 938 16.68 -22.78 53.52
N SER A 939 16.04 -23.34 52.48
CA SER A 939 15.27 -22.58 51.49
C SER A 939 13.80 -22.98 51.54
N SER A 940 12.89 -22.01 51.36
CA SER A 940 11.47 -22.30 51.14
C SER A 940 11.32 -23.21 49.90
N LEU A 941 10.29 -24.05 49.84
CA LEU A 941 10.04 -24.89 48.66
C LEU A 941 9.54 -24.05 47.48
N ILE A 942 8.53 -23.22 47.73
CA ILE A 942 7.99 -22.23 46.79
C ILE A 942 8.22 -20.83 47.36
N CYS A 943 8.73 -19.91 46.55
CA CYS A 943 8.79 -18.48 46.85
C CYS A 943 8.00 -17.70 45.81
N ASN A 944 6.98 -16.95 46.24
CA ASN A 944 6.18 -16.04 45.42
C ASN A 944 6.54 -14.59 45.77
N LYS A 945 7.24 -13.87 44.88
CA LYS A 945 7.81 -12.54 45.16
C LYS A 945 7.73 -11.63 43.93
N GLY A 946 6.96 -10.55 44.02
CA GLY A 946 6.90 -9.54 42.95
C GLY A 946 8.16 -8.67 42.92
N GLU A 947 8.39 -7.99 41.79
CA GLU A 947 9.47 -6.98 41.70
C GLU A 947 9.06 -5.68 42.42
N SER A 948 7.79 -5.30 42.33
CA SER A 948 7.25 -4.09 42.95
C SER A 948 5.74 -4.19 43.18
N ALA A 949 5.15 -3.20 43.87
CA ALA A 949 3.69 -3.12 44.02
C ALA A 949 2.93 -2.96 42.69
N GLU A 950 3.58 -2.38 41.66
CA GLU A 950 3.04 -2.25 40.30
C GLU A 950 3.34 -3.49 39.43
N SER A 951 4.14 -4.43 39.93
CA SER A 951 4.49 -5.71 39.27
C SER A 951 4.52 -6.85 40.30
N PRO A 952 3.36 -7.18 40.90
CA PRO A 952 3.24 -8.20 41.93
C PRO A 952 3.24 -9.62 41.33
N ALA A 953 3.83 -10.58 42.03
CA ALA A 953 3.76 -11.99 41.65
C ALA A 953 2.48 -12.63 42.21
N SER A 954 1.69 -13.33 41.41
CA SER A 954 0.48 -14.01 41.88
C SER A 954 0.64 -15.53 41.86
N LEU A 955 0.33 -16.19 42.97
CA LEU A 955 0.31 -17.65 43.07
C LEU A 955 -1.08 -18.13 43.52
N THR A 956 -1.74 -18.91 42.66
CA THR A 956 -2.99 -19.63 42.99
C THR A 956 -2.70 -21.11 43.19
N VAL A 957 -3.19 -21.70 44.28
CA VAL A 957 -3.16 -23.14 44.55
C VAL A 957 -4.58 -23.66 44.66
N SER A 958 -4.99 -24.52 43.72
CA SER A 958 -6.33 -25.15 43.68
C SER A 958 -6.29 -26.67 43.73
N GLY A 959 -5.09 -27.27 43.69
CA GLY A 959 -4.87 -28.71 43.73
C GLY A 959 -3.39 -29.05 43.92
N GLY A 960 -3.04 -30.32 43.74
CA GLY A 960 -1.68 -30.82 43.92
C GLY A 960 -1.25 -31.05 45.37
N THR A 961 -0.04 -31.58 45.51
CA THR A 961 0.66 -31.82 46.78
C THR A 961 1.85 -30.89 46.89
N ILE A 962 2.04 -30.20 48.01
CA ILE A 962 3.14 -29.25 48.23
C ILE A 962 3.81 -29.61 49.57
N GLU A 963 4.89 -30.40 49.53
CA GLU A 963 5.58 -30.93 50.72
C GLU A 963 7.00 -30.33 50.87
N GLN A 964 7.27 -29.66 51.99
CA GLN A 964 8.62 -29.29 52.41
C GLN A 964 8.83 -29.77 53.84
N GLN A 965 9.53 -30.89 54.01
CA GLN A 965 9.58 -31.57 55.30
C GLN A 965 10.09 -30.66 56.43
N ASN A 966 11.28 -30.06 56.29
CA ASN A 966 12.00 -29.44 57.41
C ASN A 966 11.99 -27.90 57.43
N PHE A 967 11.21 -27.24 56.56
CA PHE A 967 11.20 -25.78 56.41
C PHE A 967 9.93 -25.27 55.70
N ILE A 968 9.81 -23.96 55.48
CA ILE A 968 8.64 -23.29 54.86
C ILE A 968 8.26 -23.93 53.51
N ALA A 969 7.01 -24.40 53.37
CA ALA A 969 6.49 -24.91 52.11
C ALA A 969 6.19 -23.77 51.12
N VAL A 970 5.22 -22.88 51.43
CA VAL A 970 4.91 -21.71 50.60
C VAL A 970 5.33 -20.43 51.32
N LYS A 971 6.31 -19.70 50.76
CA LYS A 971 6.58 -18.31 51.15
C LYS A 971 5.92 -17.36 50.16
N ASN A 972 4.92 -16.62 50.61
CA ASN A 972 4.46 -15.41 49.93
C ASN A 972 5.29 -14.23 50.48
N ASP A 973 6.17 -13.70 49.65
CA ASP A 973 7.22 -12.74 49.99
C ASP A 973 6.79 -11.30 49.61
N ASP A 974 7.70 -10.33 49.62
CA ASP A 974 7.43 -8.95 49.19
C ASP A 974 6.64 -8.89 47.86
N PHE A 975 5.57 -8.09 47.83
CA PHE A 975 4.68 -7.89 46.69
C PHE A 975 4.02 -9.18 46.12
N GLY A 976 4.08 -10.29 46.84
CA GLY A 976 3.38 -11.53 46.47
C GLY A 976 1.88 -11.46 46.78
N LYS A 977 1.05 -12.05 45.92
CA LYS A 977 -0.39 -12.30 46.16
C LYS A 977 -0.65 -13.80 46.11
N LEU A 978 -1.07 -14.38 47.23
CA LEU A 978 -1.34 -15.82 47.36
C LEU A 978 -2.84 -16.09 47.45
N SER A 979 -3.35 -17.04 46.68
CA SER A 979 -4.71 -17.56 46.80
C SER A 979 -4.69 -19.09 46.93
N ILE A 980 -5.23 -19.63 48.03
CA ILE A 980 -5.33 -21.07 48.27
C ILE A 980 -6.80 -21.46 48.33
N THR A 981 -7.22 -22.27 47.38
CA THR A 981 -8.60 -22.77 47.21
C THR A 981 -8.69 -24.30 47.31
N GLY A 982 -7.56 -25.01 47.25
CA GLY A 982 -7.47 -26.47 47.29
C GLY A 982 -6.03 -26.96 47.46
N GLY A 983 -5.81 -28.26 47.26
CA GLY A 983 -4.52 -28.93 47.43
C GLY A 983 -4.18 -29.32 48.87
N GLU A 984 -3.09 -30.07 49.04
CA GLU A 984 -2.51 -30.41 50.35
C GLU A 984 -1.11 -29.80 50.48
N ILE A 985 -0.90 -28.96 51.50
CA ILE A 985 0.34 -28.18 51.71
C ILE A 985 0.91 -28.57 53.08
N SER A 986 2.11 -29.16 53.13
CA SER A 986 2.64 -29.81 54.34
C SER A 986 4.09 -29.40 54.67
N SER A 987 4.36 -29.14 55.95
CA SER A 987 5.67 -28.77 56.52
C SER A 987 5.70 -28.96 58.04
N ASP A 988 6.81 -29.48 58.57
CA ASP A 988 7.04 -29.58 60.03
C ASP A 988 7.28 -28.19 60.70
N ASP A 989 7.40 -27.12 59.90
CA ASP A 989 7.52 -25.72 60.34
C ASP A 989 6.31 -24.88 59.91
N GLN A 990 6.29 -24.41 58.66
CA GLN A 990 5.31 -23.45 58.14
C GLN A 990 4.78 -23.93 56.79
N ALA A 991 3.50 -24.31 56.76
CA ALA A 991 2.81 -24.61 55.50
C ALA A 991 2.69 -23.33 54.64
N VAL A 992 2.40 -22.19 55.29
CA VAL A 992 2.39 -20.87 54.66
C VAL A 992 3.11 -19.86 55.55
N GLN A 993 4.05 -19.13 54.97
CA GLN A 993 4.61 -17.89 55.53
C GLN A 993 4.25 -16.73 54.59
N ASN A 994 3.48 -15.75 55.07
CA ASN A 994 3.01 -14.61 54.29
C ASN A 994 3.60 -13.29 54.78
N TRP A 995 4.17 -12.51 53.87
CA TRP A 995 4.73 -11.16 54.08
C TRP A 995 3.96 -10.06 53.32
N SER A 996 2.86 -10.41 52.67
CA SER A 996 2.09 -9.56 51.74
C SER A 996 0.60 -9.94 51.82
N ASP A 997 -0.15 -9.98 50.71
CA ASP A 997 -1.55 -10.40 50.66
C ASP A 997 -1.71 -11.92 50.45
N ALA A 998 -2.51 -12.58 51.29
CA ALA A 998 -2.92 -13.98 51.13
C ALA A 998 -4.41 -14.21 51.43
N GLU A 999 -5.06 -15.02 50.60
CA GLU A 999 -6.42 -15.52 50.80
C GLU A 999 -6.42 -17.05 50.84
N ILE A 1000 -7.02 -17.66 51.87
CA ILE A 1000 -7.02 -19.11 52.12
C ILE A 1000 -8.47 -19.54 52.35
N SER A 1001 -9.13 -20.00 51.29
CA SER A 1001 -10.56 -20.38 51.29
C SER A 1001 -10.81 -21.90 51.21
N GLY A 1002 -9.77 -22.69 50.99
CA GLY A 1002 -9.82 -24.15 50.88
C GLY A 1002 -8.46 -24.82 51.08
N GLY A 1003 -8.39 -26.11 50.78
CA GLY A 1003 -7.18 -26.93 50.93
C GLY A 1003 -6.89 -27.40 52.37
N THR A 1004 -5.94 -28.32 52.49
CA THR A 1004 -5.45 -28.87 53.77
C THR A 1004 -4.01 -28.39 54.01
N LEU A 1005 -3.80 -27.61 55.07
CA LEU A 1005 -2.52 -27.00 55.43
C LEU A 1005 -1.96 -27.67 56.69
N ASN A 1006 -1.04 -28.62 56.49
CA ASN A 1006 -0.36 -29.36 57.55
C ASN A 1006 0.92 -28.66 57.98
N GLY A 1007 0.79 -27.66 58.84
CA GLY A 1007 1.90 -26.84 59.36
C GLY A 1007 1.37 -25.49 59.84
N ASN A 1008 2.26 -24.63 60.34
CA ASN A 1008 1.86 -23.29 60.78
C ASN A 1008 1.51 -22.38 59.58
N VAL A 1009 0.57 -21.46 59.79
CA VAL A 1009 0.19 -20.39 58.85
C VAL A 1009 0.52 -19.06 59.51
N SER A 1010 1.63 -18.46 59.12
CA SER A 1010 2.19 -17.28 59.80
C SER A 1010 2.21 -16.05 58.91
N THR A 1011 1.66 -14.95 59.41
CA THR A 1011 1.58 -13.65 58.73
C THR A 1011 2.55 -12.68 59.38
N TRP A 1012 3.47 -12.11 58.61
CA TRP A 1012 4.64 -11.38 59.06
C TRP A 1012 4.69 -9.97 58.46
N ALA A 1013 5.12 -8.97 59.22
CA ALA A 1013 5.36 -7.62 58.73
C ALA A 1013 6.63 -7.03 59.35
N TYR A 1014 7.27 -6.08 58.68
CA TYR A 1014 8.53 -5.43 59.08
C TYR A 1014 8.55 -3.94 58.72
N ASP A 1015 9.46 -3.16 59.31
CA ASP A 1015 9.58 -1.72 59.04
C ASP A 1015 9.95 -1.43 57.57
N GLY A 1016 9.26 -0.45 56.97
CA GLY A 1016 9.35 -0.13 55.55
C GLY A 1016 8.70 -1.14 54.58
N GLY A 1017 8.25 -2.29 55.07
CA GLY A 1017 7.49 -3.28 54.29
C GLY A 1017 6.01 -2.90 54.10
N ALA A 1018 5.29 -3.67 53.28
CA ALA A 1018 3.84 -3.57 53.18
C ALA A 1018 3.16 -4.11 54.45
N ALA A 1019 1.99 -3.58 54.79
CA ALA A 1019 1.14 -4.14 55.85
C ALA A 1019 0.51 -5.44 55.36
N SER A 1020 1.04 -6.58 55.82
CA SER A 1020 0.62 -7.90 55.35
C SER A 1020 -0.73 -8.33 55.91
N LYS A 1021 -1.47 -9.09 55.09
CA LYS A 1021 -2.81 -9.55 55.41
C LYS A 1021 -3.02 -11.00 54.98
N THR A 1022 -3.54 -11.83 55.88
CA THR A 1022 -4.03 -13.18 55.56
C THR A 1022 -5.51 -13.28 55.88
N VAL A 1023 -6.34 -13.63 54.89
CA VAL A 1023 -7.78 -13.89 55.07
C VAL A 1023 -8.04 -15.40 55.01
N ILE A 1024 -8.61 -15.98 56.07
CA ILE A 1024 -8.96 -17.40 56.16
C ILE A 1024 -10.49 -17.52 56.10
N SER A 1025 -11.01 -18.33 55.17
CA SER A 1025 -12.44 -18.42 54.88
C SER A 1025 -12.84 -19.80 54.36
N GLY A 1026 -14.11 -19.94 53.94
CA GLY A 1026 -14.59 -21.11 53.21
C GLY A 1026 -14.41 -22.43 53.96
N THR A 1027 -13.73 -23.38 53.33
CA THR A 1027 -13.52 -24.76 53.81
C THR A 1027 -12.04 -25.10 54.00
N ALA A 1028 -11.18 -24.11 54.24
CA ALA A 1028 -9.77 -24.34 54.55
C ALA A 1028 -9.61 -25.16 55.84
N VAL A 1029 -8.64 -26.07 55.90
CA VAL A 1029 -8.31 -26.86 57.10
C VAL A 1029 -6.84 -26.66 57.44
N ILE A 1030 -6.56 -25.99 58.56
CA ILE A 1030 -5.20 -25.71 59.05
C ILE A 1030 -4.95 -26.58 60.28
N THR A 1031 -3.83 -27.32 60.33
CA THR A 1031 -3.52 -28.20 61.48
C THR A 1031 -2.48 -27.63 62.45
N GLY A 1032 -1.62 -26.71 62.00
CA GLY A 1032 -0.74 -25.93 62.87
C GLY A 1032 -1.38 -24.66 63.42
N ASN A 1033 -0.58 -23.81 64.06
CA ASN A 1033 -1.01 -22.51 64.57
C ASN A 1033 -1.25 -21.51 63.43
N VAL A 1034 -2.17 -20.57 63.65
CA VAL A 1034 -2.37 -19.38 62.83
C VAL A 1034 -1.82 -18.18 63.59
N MET A 1035 -0.84 -17.48 62.99
CA MET A 1035 0.02 -16.55 63.73
C MET A 1035 0.12 -15.17 63.04
N ALA A 1036 0.16 -14.12 63.85
CA ALA A 1036 0.39 -12.73 63.40
C ALA A 1036 1.65 -12.17 64.09
N VAL A 1037 2.77 -12.15 63.36
CA VAL A 1037 4.14 -12.02 63.89
C VAL A 1037 4.80 -10.72 63.43
N ASN A 1038 4.93 -9.73 64.31
CA ASN A 1038 5.58 -8.45 64.00
C ASN A 1038 7.11 -8.57 64.13
N PHE A 1039 7.84 -8.31 63.05
CA PHE A 1039 9.30 -8.39 63.02
C PHE A 1039 9.94 -7.16 63.67
N ASP A 1040 10.80 -7.37 64.67
CA ASP A 1040 11.44 -6.34 65.49
C ASP A 1040 10.49 -5.39 66.27
N ASN A 1041 9.17 -5.66 66.29
CA ASN A 1041 8.13 -4.85 66.97
C ASN A 1041 8.08 -3.39 66.45
N GLN A 1042 7.69 -3.25 65.19
CA GLN A 1042 7.68 -2.00 64.42
C GLN A 1042 6.25 -1.50 64.14
N ASP A 1043 6.12 -0.26 63.63
CA ASP A 1043 4.82 0.40 63.39
C ASP A 1043 3.96 -0.29 62.30
N THR A 1044 4.56 -1.00 61.34
CA THR A 1044 3.84 -1.80 60.34
C THR A 1044 3.43 -3.15 60.93
N ILE A 1045 2.14 -3.36 61.19
CA ILE A 1045 1.62 -4.56 61.84
C ILE A 1045 1.05 -5.59 60.84
N PRO A 1046 1.21 -6.91 61.08
CA PRO A 1046 0.57 -7.95 60.29
C PRO A 1046 -0.87 -8.18 60.76
N THR A 1047 -1.76 -8.53 59.82
CA THR A 1047 -3.20 -8.76 60.08
C THR A 1047 -3.65 -10.15 59.64
N VAL A 1048 -4.33 -10.88 60.52
CA VAL A 1048 -5.06 -12.11 60.18
C VAL A 1048 -6.55 -11.87 60.34
N VAL A 1049 -7.37 -12.21 59.34
CA VAL A 1049 -8.83 -12.15 59.39
C VAL A 1049 -9.40 -13.55 59.17
N ILE A 1050 -10.21 -14.06 60.09
CA ILE A 1050 -10.79 -15.41 60.04
C ILE A 1050 -12.32 -15.33 59.96
N GLN A 1051 -12.86 -15.67 58.79
CA GLN A 1051 -14.28 -15.62 58.45
C GLN A 1051 -14.90 -17.03 58.31
N GLY A 1052 -14.07 -18.08 58.29
CA GLY A 1052 -14.47 -19.46 58.03
C GLY A 1052 -13.31 -20.44 58.15
N GLY A 1053 -13.46 -21.63 57.57
CA GLY A 1053 -12.47 -22.70 57.70
C GLY A 1053 -12.42 -23.37 59.07
N THR A 1054 -11.43 -24.23 59.27
CA THR A 1054 -11.15 -24.98 60.50
C THR A 1054 -9.67 -24.82 60.89
N VAL A 1055 -9.41 -24.44 62.14
CA VAL A 1055 -8.05 -24.29 62.69
C VAL A 1055 -7.87 -25.24 63.87
N ASN A 1056 -6.93 -26.19 63.76
CA ASN A 1056 -6.68 -27.19 64.79
C ASN A 1056 -5.46 -26.90 65.67
N GLY A 1057 -4.65 -25.89 65.33
CA GLY A 1057 -3.70 -25.26 66.25
C GLY A 1057 -4.31 -24.04 66.95
N LYS A 1058 -3.44 -23.21 67.53
CA LYS A 1058 -3.84 -21.98 68.23
C LYS A 1058 -3.90 -20.76 67.31
N LEU A 1059 -4.58 -19.72 67.78
CA LEU A 1059 -4.41 -18.34 67.30
C LEU A 1059 -3.38 -17.63 68.20
N GLU A 1060 -2.28 -17.12 67.64
CA GLU A 1060 -1.21 -16.48 68.43
C GLU A 1060 -0.72 -15.16 67.79
N LYS A 1061 -0.90 -14.04 68.50
CA LYS A 1061 -0.13 -12.80 68.23
C LYS A 1061 1.30 -13.00 68.73
N ALA A 1062 2.29 -12.47 68.03
CA ALA A 1062 3.68 -12.56 68.43
C ALA A 1062 4.53 -11.38 67.91
N THR A 1063 5.72 -11.25 68.48
CA THR A 1063 6.84 -10.46 67.93
C THR A 1063 8.01 -11.37 67.62
N TYR A 1064 8.95 -10.92 66.77
CA TYR A 1064 10.18 -11.64 66.50
C TYR A 1064 11.40 -10.92 67.07
N ASN A 1065 12.26 -11.66 67.79
CA ASN A 1065 13.55 -11.21 68.30
C ASN A 1065 14.48 -12.43 68.45
N ASN A 1066 15.20 -12.79 67.39
CA ASN A 1066 15.97 -14.04 67.28
C ASN A 1066 15.16 -15.32 67.57
N GLY A 1067 13.86 -15.27 67.29
CA GLY A 1067 12.87 -16.29 67.65
C GLY A 1067 11.49 -15.66 67.82
N ILE A 1068 10.43 -16.46 67.70
CA ILE A 1068 9.05 -15.99 67.90
C ILE A 1068 8.77 -15.88 69.40
N VAL A 1069 8.28 -14.72 69.83
CA VAL A 1069 7.91 -14.40 71.22
C VAL A 1069 6.39 -14.11 71.24
N PRO A 1070 5.56 -14.98 71.83
CA PRO A 1070 4.12 -14.73 71.95
C PRO A 1070 3.80 -13.41 72.66
N ALA A 1071 2.84 -12.68 72.11
CA ALA A 1071 2.32 -11.43 72.66
C ALA A 1071 0.95 -11.67 73.35
N ASP A 1072 0.51 -10.70 74.14
CA ASP A 1072 -0.83 -10.72 74.73
C ASP A 1072 -1.90 -10.58 73.63
N PRO A 1073 -3.08 -11.24 73.74
CA PRO A 1073 -4.17 -11.07 72.79
C PRO A 1073 -4.58 -9.60 72.55
N THR A 1074 -4.47 -8.75 73.58
CA THR A 1074 -4.77 -7.30 73.51
C THR A 1074 -3.61 -6.45 73.00
N ALA A 1075 -2.48 -7.03 72.60
CA ALA A 1075 -1.32 -6.27 72.14
C ALA A 1075 -1.56 -5.63 70.76
N ASP A 1076 -1.18 -4.35 70.64
CA ASP A 1076 -1.25 -3.55 69.40
C ASP A 1076 -0.21 -3.97 68.35
N SER A 1077 0.75 -4.83 68.70
CA SER A 1077 1.85 -5.25 67.82
C SER A 1077 1.40 -6.00 66.56
N SER A 1078 0.24 -6.66 66.61
CA SER A 1078 -0.34 -7.38 65.46
C SER A 1078 -1.85 -7.50 65.61
N ALA A 1079 -2.56 -7.76 64.52
CA ALA A 1079 -4.01 -7.88 64.48
C ALA A 1079 -4.45 -9.32 64.16
N ILE A 1080 -5.42 -9.82 64.92
CA ILE A 1080 -6.18 -11.03 64.61
C ILE A 1080 -7.65 -10.67 64.81
N GLU A 1081 -8.47 -10.87 63.79
CA GLU A 1081 -9.90 -10.55 63.75
C GLU A 1081 -10.69 -11.81 63.35
N VAL A 1082 -11.63 -12.25 64.17
CA VAL A 1082 -12.39 -13.49 63.98
C VAL A 1082 -13.89 -13.19 63.95
N SER A 1083 -14.53 -13.53 62.85
CA SER A 1083 -15.98 -13.44 62.61
C SER A 1083 -16.61 -14.78 62.22
N GLY A 1084 -15.83 -15.85 62.11
CA GLY A 1084 -16.34 -17.19 61.86
C GLY A 1084 -15.27 -18.28 61.92
N GLY A 1085 -15.67 -19.51 61.60
CA GLY A 1085 -14.79 -20.69 61.58
C GLY A 1085 -15.01 -21.65 62.76
N SER A 1086 -14.26 -22.75 62.74
CA SER A 1086 -14.26 -23.81 63.74
C SER A 1086 -12.86 -24.02 64.31
N PHE A 1087 -12.73 -24.18 65.62
CA PHE A 1087 -11.44 -24.19 66.32
C PHE A 1087 -11.33 -25.37 67.30
N SER A 1088 -10.14 -25.97 67.41
CA SER A 1088 -9.85 -27.01 68.42
C SER A 1088 -9.67 -26.42 69.82
N GLU A 1089 -8.97 -25.29 69.90
CA GLU A 1089 -8.67 -24.53 71.10
C GLU A 1089 -9.64 -23.34 71.27
N ALA A 1090 -9.68 -22.78 72.49
CA ALA A 1090 -10.54 -21.64 72.78
C ALA A 1090 -10.02 -20.37 72.07
N VAL A 1091 -10.89 -19.71 71.31
CA VAL A 1091 -10.63 -18.37 70.77
C VAL A 1091 -10.75 -17.34 71.90
N ASP A 1092 -9.76 -16.46 72.02
CA ASP A 1092 -9.81 -15.33 72.96
C ASP A 1092 -10.81 -14.28 72.48
N GLU A 1093 -11.58 -13.68 73.39
CA GLU A 1093 -12.58 -12.66 73.05
C GLU A 1093 -11.91 -11.39 72.47
N ALA A 1094 -10.64 -11.11 72.82
CA ALA A 1094 -9.85 -10.03 72.23
C ALA A 1094 -9.45 -10.24 70.75
N PHE A 1095 -9.71 -11.42 70.19
CA PHE A 1095 -9.56 -11.69 68.75
C PHE A 1095 -10.89 -11.63 67.99
N CYS A 1096 -12.04 -11.48 68.64
CA CYS A 1096 -13.33 -11.46 67.97
C CYS A 1096 -13.62 -10.08 67.33
N ALA A 1097 -14.29 -10.08 66.18
CA ALA A 1097 -14.76 -8.87 65.52
C ALA A 1097 -15.91 -8.19 66.30
N GLU A 1098 -16.24 -6.94 65.98
CA GLU A 1098 -17.35 -6.20 66.61
C GLU A 1098 -18.69 -6.96 66.44
N ASP A 1099 -19.47 -7.09 67.51
CA ASP A 1099 -20.67 -7.94 67.66
C ASP A 1099 -20.48 -9.47 67.56
N PHE A 1100 -19.25 -9.99 67.39
CA PHE A 1100 -18.93 -11.42 67.41
C PHE A 1100 -18.36 -11.88 68.76
N HIS A 1101 -18.72 -13.10 69.18
CA HIS A 1101 -18.29 -13.67 70.46
C HIS A 1101 -17.83 -15.14 70.35
N PRO A 1102 -16.89 -15.59 71.19
CA PRO A 1102 -16.43 -16.97 71.23
C PRO A 1102 -17.43 -17.88 71.93
N ASN A 1103 -17.52 -19.12 71.45
CA ASN A 1103 -18.47 -20.12 71.92
C ASN A 1103 -17.83 -21.51 72.00
N LYS A 1104 -18.25 -22.32 72.97
CA LYS A 1104 -17.87 -23.74 73.06
C LYS A 1104 -19.00 -24.63 72.54
N ASN A 1105 -18.71 -25.40 71.50
CA ASN A 1105 -19.65 -26.29 70.83
C ASN A 1105 -19.91 -27.57 71.68
N PRO A 1106 -21.06 -28.25 71.52
CA PRO A 1106 -21.40 -29.44 72.31
C PRO A 1106 -20.48 -30.65 72.11
N ASP A 1107 -19.73 -30.71 71.01
CA ASP A 1107 -18.73 -31.74 70.71
C ASP A 1107 -17.37 -31.50 71.37
N GLY A 1108 -17.16 -30.31 71.94
CA GLY A 1108 -15.92 -29.90 72.61
C GLY A 1108 -15.07 -28.88 71.84
N SER A 1109 -15.33 -28.70 70.53
CA SER A 1109 -14.72 -27.67 69.69
C SER A 1109 -15.22 -26.26 70.04
N PHE A 1110 -14.71 -25.23 69.36
CA PHE A 1110 -15.10 -23.84 69.54
C PHE A 1110 -15.52 -23.20 68.22
N SER A 1111 -16.32 -22.14 68.31
CA SER A 1111 -16.79 -21.32 67.17
C SER A 1111 -16.89 -19.85 67.57
N VAL A 1112 -17.00 -18.95 66.59
CA VAL A 1112 -17.25 -17.52 66.80
C VAL A 1112 -18.49 -17.10 66.01
N HIS A 1113 -19.39 -16.30 66.61
CA HIS A 1113 -20.67 -15.92 65.99
C HIS A 1113 -21.30 -14.64 66.57
N GLU A 1114 -22.19 -14.01 65.80
CA GLU A 1114 -23.12 -12.96 66.27
C GLU A 1114 -24.17 -13.50 67.26
N HIS A 1115 -24.52 -12.71 68.27
CA HIS A 1115 -25.55 -13.08 69.25
C HIS A 1115 -26.98 -13.07 68.68
N THR A 1116 -27.47 -14.24 68.26
CA THR A 1116 -28.87 -14.44 67.84
C THR A 1116 -29.81 -14.48 69.06
N PHE A 1117 -30.40 -13.34 69.43
CA PHE A 1117 -31.29 -13.24 70.59
C PHE A 1117 -32.78 -13.44 70.30
N GLY A 1118 -33.49 -14.05 71.25
CA GLY A 1118 -34.96 -14.06 71.29
C GLY A 1118 -35.60 -12.74 71.74
N SER A 1119 -36.94 -12.72 71.85
CA SER A 1119 -37.68 -11.57 72.39
C SER A 1119 -37.40 -11.35 73.88
N TRP A 1120 -37.22 -10.09 74.27
CA TRP A 1120 -37.06 -9.67 75.68
C TRP A 1120 -38.14 -10.24 76.60
N GLN A 1121 -37.73 -10.78 77.75
CA GLN A 1121 -38.58 -11.34 78.80
C GLN A 1121 -38.38 -10.54 80.09
N VAL A 1122 -39.47 -10.04 80.68
CA VAL A 1122 -39.41 -9.27 81.93
C VAL A 1122 -39.04 -10.19 83.10
N THR A 1123 -37.84 -10.03 83.64
CA THR A 1123 -37.34 -10.78 84.82
C THR A 1123 -37.66 -10.05 86.13
N LYS A 1124 -37.70 -8.72 86.10
CA LYS A 1124 -38.21 -7.88 87.20
C LYS A 1124 -39.23 -6.88 86.66
N PRO A 1125 -40.51 -6.91 87.07
CA PRO A 1125 -41.47 -5.89 86.64
C PRO A 1125 -41.12 -4.52 87.24
N ALA A 1126 -41.25 -3.47 86.44
CA ALA A 1126 -41.09 -2.09 86.92
C ALA A 1126 -42.23 -1.69 87.87
N THR A 1127 -41.94 -0.74 88.75
CA THR A 1127 -42.91 -0.17 89.72
C THR A 1127 -42.84 1.36 89.68
N THR A 1128 -43.70 2.04 90.43
CA THR A 1128 -43.70 3.52 90.51
C THR A 1128 -42.58 4.11 91.39
N THR A 1129 -41.64 3.27 91.85
CA THR A 1129 -40.52 3.64 92.74
C THR A 1129 -39.20 2.91 92.42
N GLU A 1130 -39.27 1.71 91.86
CA GLU A 1130 -38.10 0.93 91.42
C GLU A 1130 -38.20 0.58 89.94
N LYS A 1131 -37.07 0.68 89.22
CA LYS A 1131 -36.90 0.15 87.87
C LYS A 1131 -37.14 -1.36 87.85
N GLY A 1132 -37.66 -1.82 86.71
CA GLY A 1132 -37.69 -3.22 86.33
C GLY A 1132 -36.47 -3.63 85.52
N GLU A 1133 -36.50 -4.83 84.99
CA GLU A 1133 -35.45 -5.48 84.22
C GLU A 1133 -36.09 -6.47 83.24
N GLU A 1134 -35.61 -6.48 82.01
CA GLU A 1134 -35.91 -7.54 81.03
C GLU A 1134 -34.60 -8.10 80.46
N GLN A 1135 -34.64 -9.39 80.15
CA GLN A 1135 -33.49 -10.15 79.66
C GLN A 1135 -33.83 -10.87 78.35
N ARG A 1136 -32.82 -11.12 77.50
CA ARG A 1136 -32.93 -12.01 76.34
C ARG A 1136 -31.70 -12.90 76.24
N THR A 1137 -31.93 -14.17 75.93
CA THR A 1137 -30.87 -15.18 75.82
C THR A 1137 -30.51 -15.39 74.34
N CYS A 1138 -29.21 -15.45 74.05
CA CYS A 1138 -28.69 -15.87 72.75
C CYS A 1138 -28.96 -17.37 72.54
N SER A 1139 -29.59 -17.74 71.42
CA SER A 1139 -29.97 -19.12 71.14
C SER A 1139 -28.80 -20.04 70.76
N ILE A 1140 -27.59 -19.49 70.61
CA ILE A 1140 -26.39 -20.23 70.18
C ILE A 1140 -25.45 -20.47 71.36
N CYS A 1141 -24.89 -19.43 71.98
CA CYS A 1141 -23.98 -19.54 73.14
C CYS A 1141 -24.65 -19.49 74.52
N GLY A 1142 -25.93 -19.13 74.61
CA GLY A 1142 -26.65 -18.98 75.88
C GLY A 1142 -26.33 -17.72 76.69
N PHE A 1143 -25.56 -16.76 76.14
CA PHE A 1143 -25.34 -15.44 76.77
C PHE A 1143 -26.68 -14.73 77.06
N ILE A 1144 -26.75 -14.02 78.19
CA ILE A 1144 -27.98 -13.34 78.65
C ILE A 1144 -27.74 -11.83 78.68
N GLU A 1145 -28.25 -11.12 77.67
CA GLU A 1145 -28.30 -9.66 77.67
C GLU A 1145 -29.42 -9.20 78.61
N SER A 1146 -29.18 -8.15 79.39
CA SER A 1146 -30.09 -7.64 80.42
C SER A 1146 -30.19 -6.12 80.32
N ARG A 1147 -31.41 -5.55 80.34
CA ARG A 1147 -31.62 -4.08 80.33
C ARG A 1147 -32.70 -3.64 81.32
N GLU A 1148 -32.52 -2.44 81.86
CA GLU A 1148 -33.46 -1.85 82.80
C GLU A 1148 -34.77 -1.40 82.12
N ILE A 1149 -35.90 -1.66 82.77
CA ILE A 1149 -37.20 -1.08 82.42
C ILE A 1149 -37.41 0.16 83.31
N PRO A 1150 -37.67 1.36 82.74
CA PRO A 1150 -37.94 2.56 83.52
C PRO A 1150 -39.08 2.40 84.54
N VAL A 1151 -39.06 3.21 85.61
CA VAL A 1151 -40.16 3.26 86.58
C VAL A 1151 -41.50 3.60 85.91
N LEU A 1152 -42.58 3.01 86.41
CA LEU A 1152 -43.93 3.30 85.92
C LEU A 1152 -44.40 4.68 86.39
N ASP A 1153 -45.03 5.44 85.51
CA ASP A 1153 -45.67 6.71 85.88
C ASP A 1153 -46.80 6.51 86.89
N LYS A 1154 -47.00 7.50 87.75
CA LYS A 1154 -48.06 7.46 88.77
C LYS A 1154 -49.44 7.68 88.12
N PRO A 1155 -50.46 6.87 88.46
CA PRO A 1155 -51.79 7.01 87.88
C PRO A 1155 -52.45 8.33 88.28
N VAL A 1156 -53.07 9.00 87.30
CA VAL A 1156 -53.74 10.30 87.45
C VAL A 1156 -55.25 10.09 87.66
N GLU A 1157 -55.85 10.75 88.65
CA GLU A 1157 -57.30 10.67 88.89
C GLU A 1157 -58.15 11.46 87.86
N PRO A 1158 -59.38 11.03 87.55
CA PRO A 1158 -60.17 11.54 86.42
C PRO A 1158 -61.09 12.74 86.76
N SER A 1159 -61.34 13.62 85.78
CA SER A 1159 -62.31 14.73 85.92
C SER A 1159 -63.10 15.09 84.65
N ALA A 1160 -64.32 14.52 84.56
CA ALA A 1160 -65.59 15.14 84.13
C ALA A 1160 -65.73 16.04 82.85
N LYS A 1161 -66.47 15.49 81.86
CA LYS A 1161 -67.64 16.08 81.13
C LYS A 1161 -67.42 17.12 79.97
N PRO A 1162 -68.35 17.26 78.98
CA PRO A 1162 -68.75 16.30 77.91
C PRO A 1162 -68.97 16.93 76.49
N SER A 1163 -69.61 16.17 75.58
CA SER A 1163 -70.15 16.51 74.21
C SER A 1163 -69.14 16.54 73.05
N ALA A 1164 -69.43 16.03 71.84
CA ALA A 1164 -70.55 15.22 71.28
C ALA A 1164 -70.00 14.50 69.99
N ALA A 1165 -70.70 13.70 69.15
CA ALA A 1165 -72.10 13.25 69.01
C ALA A 1165 -72.15 11.85 68.28
N PRO A 1166 -73.29 11.11 68.22
CA PRO A 1166 -73.32 9.72 67.71
C PRO A 1166 -74.15 9.46 66.41
N THR A 1167 -73.95 8.25 65.83
CA THR A 1167 -74.76 7.56 64.77
C THR A 1167 -74.59 8.06 63.31
N THR A 1168 -74.90 7.34 62.21
CA THR A 1168 -75.43 5.97 61.91
C THR A 1168 -74.81 5.40 60.60
N ALA A 1169 -74.40 4.11 60.52
CA ALA A 1169 -74.35 3.28 59.28
C ALA A 1169 -73.95 1.80 59.58
N PRO A 1170 -74.35 0.80 58.76
CA PRO A 1170 -73.97 -0.61 58.93
C PRO A 1170 -72.81 -1.09 58.03
N THR A 1171 -72.34 -2.32 58.28
CA THR A 1171 -71.17 -2.99 57.67
C THR A 1171 -71.24 -3.22 56.16
N ALA A 1172 -70.10 -3.07 55.47
CA ALA A 1172 -69.80 -3.63 54.15
C ALA A 1172 -68.32 -4.09 54.07
N ALA A 1173 -67.97 -4.87 53.05
CA ALA A 1173 -66.64 -5.48 52.85
C ALA A 1173 -65.59 -4.49 52.26
N PRO A 1174 -64.27 -4.79 52.34
CA PRO A 1174 -63.21 -3.82 52.00
C PRO A 1174 -62.85 -3.77 50.50
N THR A 1175 -62.62 -2.57 49.94
CA THR A 1175 -62.16 -2.38 48.55
C THR A 1175 -61.30 -1.14 48.31
N THR A 1176 -60.25 -1.31 47.49
CA THR A 1176 -59.64 -0.35 46.54
C THR A 1176 -59.04 1.00 47.01
N ALA A 1177 -57.74 0.94 47.33
CA ALA A 1177 -56.63 1.79 46.81
C ALA A 1177 -56.58 3.33 47.08
N PRO A 1178 -55.38 3.97 47.00
CA PRO A 1178 -54.00 3.45 47.08
C PRO A 1178 -53.19 4.03 48.26
N THR A 1179 -52.11 3.35 48.67
CA THR A 1179 -51.14 3.85 49.69
C THR A 1179 -49.70 3.59 49.26
N THR A 1180 -48.81 4.57 49.43
CA THR A 1180 -47.43 4.56 48.91
C THR A 1180 -46.38 4.23 49.98
N ALA A 1181 -46.02 2.95 50.11
CA ALA A 1181 -44.89 2.37 50.84
C ALA A 1181 -44.82 0.85 50.48
N PRO A 1182 -43.70 0.11 50.63
CA PRO A 1182 -42.53 0.41 51.46
C PRO A 1182 -41.15 0.32 50.73
N THR A 1183 -40.10 0.19 51.52
CA THR A 1183 -38.67 0.50 51.27
C THR A 1183 -37.83 -0.56 50.56
N THR A 1184 -36.65 -0.08 50.14
CA THR A 1184 -35.44 -0.75 49.64
C THR A 1184 -34.96 -2.01 50.39
N ALA A 1185 -34.61 -3.06 49.65
CA ALA A 1185 -33.56 -4.06 49.96
C ALA A 1185 -33.23 -4.89 48.68
N PRO A 1186 -31.94 -5.19 48.36
CA PRO A 1186 -31.58 -6.04 47.21
C PRO A 1186 -30.87 -7.36 47.58
N THR A 1187 -31.19 -8.45 46.86
CA THR A 1187 -30.45 -9.73 46.76
C THR A 1187 -31.13 -10.57 45.65
N ALA A 1188 -30.52 -11.54 44.95
CA ALA A 1188 -29.17 -12.11 45.00
C ALA A 1188 -28.72 -12.56 43.58
N ALA A 1189 -27.50 -13.10 43.45
CA ALA A 1189 -26.97 -13.77 42.25
C ALA A 1189 -26.65 -15.26 42.55
N PRO A 1190 -26.53 -16.16 41.55
CA PRO A 1190 -26.87 -17.58 41.74
C PRO A 1190 -25.70 -18.55 42.01
N THR A 1191 -26.06 -19.73 42.53
CA THR A 1191 -25.22 -20.93 42.69
C THR A 1191 -25.95 -22.18 42.15
N THR A 1192 -25.25 -23.18 41.63
CA THR A 1192 -25.82 -24.53 41.36
C THR A 1192 -24.83 -25.66 41.63
N ALA A 1193 -25.31 -26.75 42.24
CA ALA A 1193 -24.59 -27.99 42.51
C ALA A 1193 -25.43 -29.22 42.08
N PRO A 1194 -24.84 -30.42 41.87
CA PRO A 1194 -25.50 -31.57 41.27
C PRO A 1194 -26.22 -32.52 42.27
N THR A 1195 -26.99 -33.50 41.77
CA THR A 1195 -27.61 -34.60 42.55
C THR A 1195 -27.87 -35.85 41.66
N ALA A 1196 -28.12 -37.04 42.23
CA ALA A 1196 -27.88 -38.34 41.55
C ALA A 1196 -29.04 -39.38 41.53
N ALA A 1197 -28.95 -40.32 40.55
CA ALA A 1197 -29.38 -41.75 40.43
C ALA A 1197 -30.71 -42.27 41.08
N PRO A 1198 -31.44 -43.22 40.41
CA PRO A 1198 -31.20 -44.68 40.57
C PRO A 1198 -31.43 -45.56 39.30
N SER A 1199 -31.43 -46.91 39.41
CA SER A 1199 -31.48 -47.91 38.30
C SER A 1199 -32.14 -49.24 38.78
N ALA A 1200 -32.32 -50.38 38.06
CA ALA A 1200 -31.80 -50.95 36.79
C ALA A 1200 -32.64 -52.14 36.22
N ALA A 1201 -32.24 -52.67 35.03
CA ALA A 1201 -32.58 -53.98 34.40
C ALA A 1201 -34.03 -54.19 33.86
N PRO A 1202 -34.35 -55.22 32.99
CA PRO A 1202 -33.51 -56.28 32.38
C PRO A 1202 -33.66 -56.58 30.84
N THR A 1203 -32.57 -57.07 30.23
CA THR A 1203 -32.33 -58.16 29.22
C THR A 1203 -33.22 -58.48 27.96
N GLU A 1204 -32.52 -58.89 26.87
CA GLU A 1204 -32.81 -59.94 25.83
C GLU A 1204 -32.89 -59.60 24.30
N LYS A 1205 -32.56 -60.62 23.47
CA LYS A 1205 -32.38 -60.66 22.00
C LYS A 1205 -32.76 -62.07 21.49
N PRO A 1206 -33.58 -62.26 20.43
CA PRO A 1206 -33.08 -63.03 19.26
C PRO A 1206 -33.75 -62.81 17.87
N ALA A 1207 -32.88 -62.76 16.84
CA ALA A 1207 -32.86 -63.56 15.60
C ALA A 1207 -34.04 -63.67 14.56
N VAL A 1208 -33.72 -63.26 13.32
CA VAL A 1208 -33.76 -64.05 12.04
C VAL A 1208 -35.09 -64.63 11.50
N ASN A 1209 -35.60 -64.06 10.39
CA ASN A 1209 -35.61 -64.73 9.05
C ASN A 1209 -36.10 -63.83 7.88
N THR A 1210 -35.70 -64.21 6.66
CA THR A 1210 -36.00 -63.63 5.32
C THR A 1210 -37.20 -64.38 4.64
N PRO A 1211 -37.67 -64.14 3.37
CA PRO A 1211 -37.02 -63.42 2.24
C PRO A 1211 -37.88 -62.59 1.22
N GLN A 1212 -37.16 -61.88 0.32
CA GLN A 1212 -37.50 -61.56 -1.10
C GLN A 1212 -38.67 -60.58 -1.41
N THR A 1213 -38.68 -59.79 -2.50
CA THR A 1213 -37.79 -59.59 -3.67
C THR A 1213 -37.69 -58.11 -4.11
N GLY A 1214 -36.52 -57.68 -4.62
CA GLY A 1214 -36.33 -56.57 -5.58
C GLY A 1214 -36.40 -55.13 -5.03
N ASP A 1215 -35.66 -54.16 -5.57
CA ASP A 1215 -34.50 -54.22 -6.49
C ASP A 1215 -33.57 -53.00 -6.27
N GLU A 1216 -32.42 -53.01 -6.95
CA GLU A 1216 -31.29 -52.07 -7.02
C GLU A 1216 -31.57 -50.56 -6.75
N GLY A 1217 -30.68 -49.75 -6.14
CA GLY A 1217 -29.32 -50.00 -5.64
C GLY A 1217 -28.69 -48.75 -4.98
N VAL A 1218 -27.55 -48.93 -4.29
CA VAL A 1218 -26.69 -47.94 -3.56
C VAL A 1218 -26.74 -46.47 -4.05
N SER A 1219 -26.98 -45.45 -3.21
CA SER A 1219 -26.24 -44.98 -2.01
C SER A 1219 -24.93 -44.24 -2.31
N PHE A 1220 -24.84 -42.94 -2.00
CA PHE A 1220 -24.10 -42.45 -0.82
C PHE A 1220 -24.46 -40.99 -0.46
N VAL A 1221 -24.05 -40.56 0.74
CA VAL A 1221 -24.36 -39.25 1.33
C VAL A 1221 -23.34 -38.20 0.88
N TRP A 1222 -23.80 -37.00 0.54
CA TRP A 1222 -22.95 -35.81 0.37
C TRP A 1222 -23.21 -34.75 1.43
N ILE A 1223 -22.13 -34.08 1.83
CA ILE A 1223 -22.15 -32.91 2.73
C ILE A 1223 -22.74 -31.72 1.97
N ALA A 1224 -23.60 -30.93 2.64
CA ALA A 1224 -24.22 -29.75 2.06
C ALA A 1224 -24.13 -28.56 3.03
N LEU A 1225 -23.16 -27.67 2.80
CA LEU A 1225 -23.07 -26.39 3.50
C LEU A 1225 -22.28 -25.37 2.66
N VAL A 1226 -23.00 -24.53 1.89
CA VAL A 1226 -22.45 -23.39 1.14
C VAL A 1226 -23.46 -22.24 1.20
N LEU A 1227 -22.96 -21.00 1.10
CA LEU A 1227 -23.70 -19.74 1.00
C LEU A 1227 -24.50 -19.29 2.24
N THR A 1228 -23.87 -18.43 3.06
CA THR A 1228 -24.24 -17.01 3.03
C THR A 1228 -22.98 -16.14 3.16
N SER A 1229 -22.84 -15.15 2.28
CA SER A 1229 -21.87 -14.06 2.39
C SER A 1229 -22.64 -12.73 2.45
N GLY A 1230 -22.12 -11.72 3.15
CA GLY A 1230 -22.73 -10.38 3.15
C GLY A 1230 -22.47 -9.50 4.38
N CYS A 1231 -21.58 -8.52 4.21
CA CYS A 1231 -21.60 -7.19 4.84
C CYS A 1231 -21.63 -7.06 6.38
N ALA A 1232 -20.46 -6.90 7.03
CA ALA A 1232 -20.35 -6.32 8.38
C ALA A 1232 -18.98 -5.66 8.71
N ALA A 1233 -18.38 -4.85 7.81
CA ALA A 1233 -17.04 -4.27 8.02
C ALA A 1233 -16.89 -2.77 7.63
N ALA A 1234 -17.96 -1.96 7.74
CA ALA A 1234 -17.97 -0.58 7.26
C ALA A 1234 -18.62 0.43 8.26
N ALA A 1235 -18.25 0.37 9.55
CA ALA A 1235 -18.97 1.14 10.60
C ALA A 1235 -18.14 1.59 11.82
N LEU A 1236 -16.83 1.85 11.72
CA LEU A 1236 -16.02 2.20 12.93
C LEU A 1236 -14.86 3.19 12.75
N LEU A 1237 -14.93 4.13 11.78
CA LEU A 1237 -13.86 5.13 11.56
C LEU A 1237 -14.31 6.59 11.38
N LEU A 1238 -15.54 6.95 11.75
CA LEU A 1238 -16.12 8.29 11.52
C LEU A 1238 -16.80 8.92 12.77
N ALA A 1239 -16.12 8.92 13.93
CA ALA A 1239 -16.70 9.41 15.18
C ALA A 1239 -15.79 10.19 16.15
N LYS A 1240 -14.60 10.70 15.75
CA LYS A 1240 -13.76 11.49 16.69
C LYS A 1240 -12.73 12.46 16.08
N ARG A 1241 -13.19 13.55 15.41
CA ARG A 1241 -12.43 14.83 15.35
C ARG A 1241 -13.30 16.04 14.95
N ARG A 1242 -13.75 16.80 15.95
CA ARG A 1242 -14.16 18.21 15.84
C ARG A 1242 -13.93 18.88 17.20
N LYS A 1243 -13.28 20.06 17.19
CA LYS A 1243 -12.70 20.78 18.34
C LYS A 1243 -11.43 20.10 18.90
N GLY A 1244 -10.43 20.93 19.18
CA GLY A 1244 -9.02 20.52 19.31
C GLY A 1244 -8.29 20.92 18.05
#